data_AF-A0A2H6FS35-F1
#
_entry.id   AF-A0A2H6FS35-F1
#
_cell.length_a   1.000
_cell.length_b   1.000
_cell.length_c   1.000
_cell.angle_alpha   90.00
_cell.angle_beta   90.00
_cell.angle_gamma   90.00
#
_symmetry.space_group_name_H-M   'P 1'
#
loop_
_entity.id
_entity.type
_entity.pdbx_description
1 polymer ?
#
loop_
_entity_poly.entity_id
_entity_poly.type
_entity_poly.pdbx_seq_one_letter_code
_entity_poly.pdbx_strand_id
1 'polypeptide(L)'
;MIIQNRKFYSFFLCILILLISVAGCGGNGSSGDKGGNNDQVNGSDSTAPTIPQSLTATTSSSTQIDLSWDASADDVGVTGYNIYRCAGSCTPTTFLTTSTTNSYSDTGLAADTPYTYTVSAYDAAGNESGESDGVSGTTLASAVGDVYYVSPSGTASWTQCTDINTPCSFSTANVNAIAGDTVNFRAGTYSGTKLEPSNSGTAQNKITFQAYNGETVTINNVQSDDGALHLNGVDYTVIDGIIFDNNWRMAHIEGGSNYNEIKNCTFSNSVTGHKGGFYLYTLYATVQTANTHNWIHDNVMHNAGYITETCNDEGALIDIGTDAAYDDDLSGYNTFEDNILYYGSHHALSAKTKYNVIRNNFIHNEAGFPASSACEAALSVGPSGEYGNRVLAIYDDQDTGTPDTYVLIENNRLGEAGFPSDGNGAFNLVIGGGRVIVRYNTLYNSPDTNLYFRSSGMTGDDNRVYNNTFYRSGYNSSSRTSNGWTRRGVWVQANAEDNVMINNIIYDNINNNELYVDPTVVNFTNTNNWITSTGDPKFVDTDLSDSTSSTTPNLSLQSGSGAIDAGTYLTQANGSGGNSTTLVVDDALFFQDGTWGSSLSNIQADYIAIGTVSNTVQISSIDYSTNTITLASPITWSDNTSIWLYKDSAGRIVLRGSAPDVGAYEYGN
;
A
#
# COMPACT_ATOMS: atom_id res chain seq x y z
N MET A 1 -1.81 29.48 -26.98
CA MET A 1 -3.27 29.52 -27.25
C MET A 1 -3.96 29.42 -25.89
N ILE A 2 -4.63 30.48 -25.47
CA ILE A 2 -5.15 30.70 -24.12
C ILE A 2 -6.47 29.93 -23.97
N ILE A 3 -6.58 29.04 -22.98
CA ILE A 3 -7.88 28.64 -22.41
C ILE A 3 -7.77 28.81 -20.90
N GLN A 4 -8.55 29.76 -20.38
CA GLN A 4 -8.63 30.07 -18.97
C GLN A 4 -9.66 29.21 -18.23
N ASN A 5 -9.25 28.84 -17.01
CA ASN A 5 -10.02 28.53 -15.81
C ASN A 5 -11.42 29.16 -15.69
N ARG A 6 -12.35 28.41 -15.07
CA ARG A 6 -13.08 28.78 -13.83
C ARG A 6 -14.15 27.73 -13.47
N LYS A 7 -13.97 27.03 -12.36
CA LYS A 7 -15.07 26.49 -11.53
C LYS A 7 -14.83 26.98 -10.10
N PHE A 8 -15.74 27.81 -9.61
CA PHE A 8 -15.82 28.25 -8.21
C PHE A 8 -17.25 27.94 -7.70
N TYR A 9 -17.30 27.54 -6.44
CA TYR A 9 -18.43 27.09 -5.63
C TYR A 9 -19.57 28.11 -5.46
N SER A 10 -20.81 27.62 -5.29
CA SER A 10 -21.79 28.15 -4.33
C SER A 10 -23.01 27.23 -4.16
N PHE A 11 -23.14 26.65 -2.97
CA PHE A 11 -24.34 26.07 -2.38
C PHE A 11 -24.84 27.08 -1.34
N PHE A 12 -26.12 27.50 -1.38
CA PHE A 12 -26.98 27.66 -0.19
C PHE A 12 -28.40 28.18 -0.50
N LEU A 13 -29.35 27.60 0.25
CA LEU A 13 -30.60 28.14 0.81
C LEU A 13 -31.91 28.13 -0.01
N CYS A 14 -32.87 27.34 0.49
CA CYS A 14 -34.31 27.64 0.37
C CYS A 14 -35.00 27.31 1.70
N ILE A 15 -35.53 28.35 2.37
CA ILE A 15 -36.47 28.26 3.50
C ILE A 15 -37.71 29.05 3.07
N LEU A 16 -38.91 28.47 3.25
CA LEU A 16 -40.18 29.18 3.16
C LEU A 16 -41.01 28.91 4.42
N ILE A 17 -41.40 30.00 5.08
CA ILE A 17 -42.26 30.08 6.27
C ILE A 17 -43.72 30.25 5.82
N LEU A 18 -44.67 29.63 6.53
CA LEU A 18 -46.01 30.22 6.67
C LEU A 18 -46.65 29.86 8.03
N LEU A 19 -46.96 30.91 8.80
CA LEU A 19 -47.81 30.93 10.01
C LEU A 19 -49.28 31.10 9.61
N ILE A 20 -50.22 30.58 10.42
CA ILE A 20 -51.41 31.29 10.95
C ILE A 20 -52.11 30.42 12.00
N SER A 21 -52.48 31.07 13.11
CA SER A 21 -53.26 30.59 14.25
C SER A 21 -54.74 30.97 14.11
N VAL A 22 -55.67 30.15 14.61
CA VAL A 22 -56.99 30.60 15.10
C VAL A 22 -57.43 29.74 16.29
N ALA A 23 -57.89 30.41 17.35
CA ALA A 23 -58.38 29.86 18.60
C ALA A 23 -59.91 29.66 18.61
N GLY A 24 -60.37 28.72 19.45
CA GLY A 24 -61.47 29.03 20.40
C GLY A 24 -62.89 28.50 20.13
N CYS A 25 -63.26 27.52 20.97
CA CYS A 25 -64.46 27.49 21.82
C CYS A 25 -65.83 26.99 21.27
N GLY A 26 -66.32 25.89 21.88
CA GLY A 26 -67.59 25.87 22.62
C GLY A 26 -68.80 25.15 22.00
N GLY A 27 -69.33 24.12 22.68
CA GLY A 27 -70.70 23.62 22.44
C GLY A 27 -71.04 22.23 23.00
N ASN A 28 -71.80 22.20 24.10
CA ASN A 28 -72.31 21.04 24.85
C ASN A 28 -73.26 20.08 24.10
N GLY A 29 -73.32 18.81 24.53
CA GLY A 29 -74.60 18.18 24.92
C GLY A 29 -75.00 16.80 24.36
N SER A 30 -74.73 15.76 25.15
CA SER A 30 -75.66 14.69 25.60
C SER A 30 -76.06 13.47 24.71
N SER A 31 -75.59 12.31 25.20
CA SER A 31 -76.32 11.03 25.46
C SER A 31 -76.72 10.05 24.34
N GLY A 32 -76.21 8.81 24.45
CA GLY A 32 -77.06 7.61 24.39
C GLY A 32 -76.70 6.45 23.44
N ASP A 33 -75.95 5.48 23.99
CA ASP A 33 -76.25 4.02 23.98
C ASP A 33 -75.56 3.01 22.98
N LYS A 34 -74.91 2.02 23.63
CA LYS A 34 -74.53 0.60 23.35
C LYS A 34 -73.55 0.18 22.22
N GLY A 35 -72.49 -0.53 22.65
CA GLY A 35 -72.18 -1.87 22.10
C GLY A 35 -70.71 -2.21 21.80
N GLY A 36 -69.98 -2.64 22.83
CA GLY A 36 -68.74 -3.47 22.88
C GLY A 36 -67.87 -3.76 21.66
N ASN A 37 -66.55 -3.53 21.81
CA ASN A 37 -65.57 -4.62 21.90
C ASN A 37 -64.29 -4.11 22.60
N ASN A 38 -63.65 -5.02 23.32
CA ASN A 38 -62.41 -4.89 24.07
C ASN A 38 -61.23 -4.69 23.12
N ASP A 39 -60.73 -3.45 22.99
CA ASP A 39 -59.41 -3.16 22.46
C ASP A 39 -58.58 -2.59 23.62
N GLN A 40 -57.78 -3.47 24.22
CA GLN A 40 -56.82 -3.11 25.24
C GLN A 40 -55.71 -2.27 24.59
N VAL A 41 -55.75 -0.97 24.87
CA VAL A 41 -54.60 -0.08 25.07
C VAL A 41 -53.53 -0.13 23.96
N ASN A 42 -53.66 0.78 22.98
CA ASN A 42 -52.48 1.35 22.33
C ASN A 42 -51.70 2.08 23.41
N GLY A 43 -50.83 1.35 24.11
CA GLY A 43 -49.93 1.90 25.10
C GLY A 43 -49.02 2.86 24.37
N SER A 44 -49.05 4.14 24.75
CA SER A 44 -47.92 5.01 24.46
C SER A 44 -46.69 4.30 25.01
N ASP A 45 -45.75 3.98 24.13
CA ASP A 45 -44.44 3.48 24.53
C ASP A 45 -43.84 4.45 25.55
N SER A 46 -43.43 3.88 26.69
CA SER A 46 -42.91 4.61 27.85
C SER A 46 -41.56 4.05 28.31
N THR A 47 -40.99 3.10 27.57
CA THR A 47 -39.70 2.49 27.86
C THR A 47 -38.65 3.35 27.15
N ALA A 48 -37.60 3.74 27.86
CA ALA A 48 -36.49 4.44 27.21
C ALA A 48 -35.48 3.43 26.63
N PRO A 49 -34.79 3.78 25.52
CA PRO A 49 -33.67 3.00 25.02
C PRO A 49 -32.58 2.78 26.07
N THR A 50 -31.76 1.74 25.88
CA THR A 50 -30.55 1.54 26.69
C THR A 50 -29.55 2.67 26.47
N ILE A 51 -28.77 3.00 27.50
CA ILE A 51 -27.68 3.98 27.40
C ILE A 51 -26.64 3.50 26.38
N PRO A 52 -26.20 4.34 25.42
CA PRO A 52 -25.11 3.99 24.50
C PRO A 52 -23.82 3.61 25.24
N GLN A 53 -23.15 2.55 24.78
CA GLN A 53 -21.90 2.04 25.36
C GLN A 53 -20.71 2.23 24.42
N SER A 54 -19.50 2.04 24.94
CA SER A 54 -18.24 2.07 24.17
C SER A 54 -18.03 3.34 23.36
N LEU A 55 -18.47 4.49 23.88
CA LEU A 55 -18.24 5.78 23.22
C LEU A 55 -16.74 6.07 23.12
N THR A 56 -16.26 6.26 21.89
CA THR A 56 -14.89 6.68 21.60
C THR A 56 -14.87 8.06 20.94
N ALA A 57 -13.79 8.79 21.17
CA ALA A 57 -13.49 10.04 20.49
C ALA A 57 -12.08 9.96 19.89
N THR A 58 -12.01 9.95 18.56
CA THR A 58 -10.77 9.87 17.80
C THR A 58 -10.49 11.23 17.19
N THR A 59 -9.35 11.82 17.52
CA THR A 59 -8.94 13.09 16.92
C THR A 59 -8.51 12.87 15.47
N SER A 60 -9.16 13.56 14.54
CA SER A 60 -8.93 13.39 13.10
C SER A 60 -8.17 14.56 12.46
N SER A 61 -8.33 15.78 12.99
CA SER A 61 -7.55 16.94 12.53
C SER A 61 -7.44 18.02 13.62
N SER A 62 -6.86 19.17 13.26
CA SER A 62 -6.87 20.37 14.10
C SER A 62 -8.25 21.00 14.26
N THR A 63 -9.25 20.52 13.51
CA THR A 63 -10.61 21.06 13.56
C THR A 63 -11.68 19.96 13.61
N GLN A 64 -11.29 18.70 13.83
CA GLN A 64 -12.20 17.55 13.76
C GLN A 64 -11.90 16.46 14.79
N ILE A 65 -12.96 15.95 15.41
CA ILE A 65 -12.97 14.73 16.24
C ILE A 65 -14.11 13.84 15.74
N ASP A 66 -13.81 12.58 15.45
CA ASP A 66 -14.79 11.57 15.06
C ASP A 66 -15.20 10.72 16.25
N LEU A 67 -16.52 10.55 16.43
CA LEU A 67 -17.13 9.78 17.50
C LEU A 67 -17.73 8.48 16.96
N SER A 68 -17.64 7.41 17.74
CA SER A 68 -18.35 6.15 17.48
C SER A 68 -18.80 5.50 18.78
N TRP A 69 -19.90 4.75 18.74
CA TRP A 69 -20.47 4.06 19.91
C TRP A 69 -21.32 2.84 19.50
N ASP A 70 -21.54 1.93 20.45
CA ASP A 70 -22.36 0.73 20.25
C ASP A 70 -23.85 1.06 20.16
N ALA A 71 -24.60 0.26 19.41
CA ALA A 71 -26.04 0.46 19.23
C ALA A 71 -26.84 0.19 20.50
N SER A 72 -27.71 1.13 20.84
CA SER A 72 -28.70 0.96 21.90
C SER A 72 -29.83 0.01 21.49
N ALA A 73 -30.44 -0.64 22.47
CA ALA A 73 -31.62 -1.47 22.30
C ALA A 73 -32.83 -0.80 22.94
N ASP A 74 -34.02 -1.09 22.41
CA ASP A 74 -35.30 -0.61 22.89
C ASP A 74 -36.39 -1.68 22.59
N ASP A 75 -37.54 -1.65 23.28
CA ASP A 75 -38.60 -2.63 23.09
C ASP A 75 -39.43 -2.40 21.81
N VAL A 76 -39.47 -1.17 21.29
CA VAL A 76 -40.08 -0.81 20.00
C VAL A 76 -39.02 -0.46 18.95
N GLY A 77 -38.04 0.36 19.32
CA GLY A 77 -36.91 0.67 18.45
C GLY A 77 -36.29 2.05 18.70
N VAL A 78 -34.97 2.11 18.59
CA VAL A 78 -34.21 3.36 18.70
C VAL A 78 -34.38 4.19 17.42
N THR A 79 -34.74 5.47 17.58
CA THR A 79 -34.91 6.41 16.47
C THR A 79 -33.61 7.16 16.16
N GLY A 80 -32.82 7.46 17.18
CA GLY A 80 -31.51 8.08 16.99
C GLY A 80 -30.80 8.36 18.30
N TYR A 81 -29.76 9.19 18.21
CA TYR A 81 -28.90 9.55 19.31
C TYR A 81 -28.78 11.08 19.43
N ASN A 82 -28.80 11.59 20.66
CA ASN A 82 -28.43 12.98 20.96
C ASN A 82 -26.94 13.01 21.33
N ILE A 83 -26.17 13.85 20.66
CA ILE A 83 -24.75 14.09 20.94
C ILE A 83 -24.62 15.37 21.74
N TYR A 84 -23.84 15.30 22.81
CA TYR A 84 -23.54 16.41 23.70
C TYR A 84 -22.03 16.67 23.69
N ARG A 85 -21.66 17.96 23.78
CA ARG A 85 -20.27 18.41 23.76
C ARG A 85 -20.05 19.58 24.71
N CYS A 86 -18.83 19.71 25.19
CA CYS A 86 -18.27 20.98 25.64
C CYS A 86 -16.77 21.09 25.33
N ALA A 87 -16.23 22.31 25.39
CA ALA A 87 -14.79 22.55 25.34
C ALA A 87 -14.19 22.41 26.75
N GLY A 88 -13.08 21.69 26.86
CA GLY A 88 -12.44 21.31 28.12
C GLY A 88 -13.11 20.13 28.80
N SER A 89 -12.58 19.77 29.98
CA SER A 89 -13.27 18.83 30.86
C SER A 89 -14.44 19.54 31.53
N CYS A 90 -15.67 19.13 31.20
CA CYS A 90 -16.86 19.70 31.81
C CYS A 90 -17.90 18.63 32.15
N THR A 91 -18.76 18.95 33.12
CA THR A 91 -19.97 18.20 33.44
C THR A 91 -21.00 19.19 34.00
N PRO A 92 -22.20 19.35 33.41
CA PRO A 92 -22.72 18.61 32.26
C PRO A 92 -22.17 19.13 30.91
N THR A 93 -22.17 18.25 29.91
CA THR A 93 -22.01 18.61 28.48
C THR A 93 -23.28 19.32 27.98
N THR A 94 -23.22 19.90 26.78
CA THR A 94 -24.37 20.61 26.17
C THR A 94 -24.80 19.99 24.86
N PHE A 95 -26.10 19.94 24.59
CA PHE A 95 -26.64 19.36 23.36
C PHE A 95 -26.02 20.03 22.14
N LEU A 96 -25.44 19.21 21.26
CA LEU A 96 -24.80 19.62 20.03
C LEU A 96 -25.71 19.36 18.82
N THR A 97 -26.11 18.10 18.63
CA THR A 97 -26.90 17.66 17.47
C THR A 97 -27.49 16.26 17.69
N THR A 98 -28.24 15.75 16.72
CA THR A 98 -28.67 14.35 16.63
C THR A 98 -27.91 13.58 15.55
N SER A 99 -27.80 12.26 15.71
CA SER A 99 -27.38 11.33 14.67
C SER A 99 -28.36 10.16 14.56
N THR A 100 -28.66 9.71 13.34
CA THR A 100 -29.44 8.48 13.09
C THR A 100 -28.54 7.26 12.93
N THR A 101 -27.23 7.43 13.02
CA THR A 101 -26.21 6.38 12.96
C THR A 101 -25.40 6.34 14.26
N ASN A 102 -24.58 5.31 14.39
CA ASN A 102 -23.71 5.04 15.53
C ASN A 102 -22.37 5.80 15.51
N SER A 103 -22.37 6.93 14.83
CA SER A 103 -21.18 7.75 14.64
C SER A 103 -21.56 9.19 14.39
N TYR A 104 -20.60 10.08 14.67
CA TYR A 104 -20.73 11.50 14.39
C TYR A 104 -19.36 12.12 14.14
N SER A 105 -19.23 12.90 13.07
CA SER A 105 -18.02 13.65 12.75
C SER A 105 -18.19 15.10 13.20
N ASP A 106 -17.51 15.46 14.27
CA ASP A 106 -17.58 16.81 14.82
C ASP A 106 -16.52 17.70 14.19
N THR A 107 -16.93 18.67 13.38
CA THR A 107 -16.06 19.53 12.58
C THR A 107 -16.15 21.00 12.97
N GLY A 108 -15.18 21.81 12.56
CA GLY A 108 -15.13 23.24 12.88
C GLY A 108 -14.68 23.52 14.32
N LEU A 109 -13.99 22.58 14.94
CA LEU A 109 -13.40 22.71 16.27
C LEU A 109 -12.20 23.67 16.27
N ALA A 110 -11.90 24.25 17.42
CA ALA A 110 -10.68 25.02 17.60
C ALA A 110 -9.49 24.08 17.78
N ALA A 111 -8.36 24.41 17.16
CA ALA A 111 -7.14 23.62 17.28
C ALA A 111 -6.59 23.59 18.72
N ASP A 112 -5.83 22.54 19.04
CA ASP A 112 -5.23 22.28 20.36
C ASP A 112 -6.21 22.44 21.53
N THR A 113 -7.49 22.13 21.28
CA THR A 113 -8.57 22.30 22.26
C THR A 113 -9.12 20.93 22.67
N PRO A 114 -9.09 20.59 23.97
CA PRO A 114 -9.78 19.40 24.47
C PRO A 114 -11.30 19.60 24.36
N TYR A 115 -12.02 18.53 24.02
CA TYR A 115 -13.47 18.46 24.00
C TYR A 115 -13.92 17.20 24.75
N THR A 116 -14.99 17.32 25.54
CA THR A 116 -15.64 16.19 26.21
C THR A 116 -17.01 15.95 25.58
N TYR A 117 -17.31 14.67 25.31
CA TYR A 117 -18.52 14.21 24.65
C TYR A 117 -19.26 13.17 25.49
N THR A 118 -20.59 13.23 25.40
CA THR A 118 -21.52 12.19 25.88
C THR A 118 -22.60 11.98 24.83
N VAL A 119 -23.22 10.81 24.84
CA VAL A 119 -24.30 10.45 23.89
C VAL A 119 -25.45 9.79 24.64
N SER A 120 -26.69 10.14 24.31
CA SER A 120 -27.91 9.43 24.74
C SER A 120 -28.66 8.88 23.51
N ALA A 121 -29.54 7.91 23.72
CA ALA A 121 -30.42 7.36 22.69
C ALA A 121 -31.86 7.80 22.93
N TYR A 122 -32.63 8.00 21.85
CA TYR A 122 -34.06 8.33 21.92
C TYR A 122 -34.89 7.51 20.94
N ASP A 123 -36.17 7.31 21.26
CA ASP A 123 -37.14 6.58 20.45
C ASP A 123 -38.17 7.51 19.76
N ALA A 124 -39.12 6.91 19.05
CA ALA A 124 -40.16 7.64 18.31
C ALA A 124 -41.29 8.17 19.20
N ALA A 125 -41.42 7.63 20.42
CA ALA A 125 -42.39 8.07 21.42
C ALA A 125 -41.89 9.26 22.25
N GLY A 126 -40.59 9.57 22.16
CA GLY A 126 -39.92 10.66 22.83
C GLY A 126 -39.31 10.27 24.17
N ASN A 127 -39.13 8.98 24.47
CA ASN A 127 -38.34 8.57 25.63
C ASN A 127 -36.85 8.68 25.28
N GLU A 128 -36.06 9.15 26.25
CA GLU A 128 -34.62 9.34 26.12
C GLU A 128 -33.89 8.60 27.23
N SER A 129 -32.78 7.93 26.88
CA SER A 129 -31.92 7.24 27.85
C SER A 129 -31.16 8.23 28.74
N GLY A 130 -30.45 7.72 29.75
CA GLY A 130 -29.34 8.46 30.33
C GLY A 130 -28.23 8.73 29.30
N GLU A 131 -27.41 9.74 29.54
CA GLU A 131 -26.16 9.97 28.79
C GLU A 131 -25.12 8.88 29.12
N SER A 132 -24.28 8.54 28.13
CA SER A 132 -23.13 7.64 28.28
C SER A 132 -22.09 8.20 29.26
N ASP A 133 -21.10 7.36 29.61
CA ASP A 133 -19.87 7.87 30.21
C ASP A 133 -19.20 8.89 29.25
N GLY A 134 -18.62 9.93 29.83
CA GLY A 134 -17.98 11.00 29.07
C GLY A 134 -16.60 10.59 28.55
N VAL A 135 -16.37 10.77 27.25
CA VAL A 135 -15.05 10.60 26.62
C VAL A 135 -14.48 11.95 26.23
N SER A 136 -13.16 12.10 26.26
CA SER A 136 -12.51 13.32 25.80
C SER A 136 -11.59 13.06 24.61
N GLY A 137 -11.58 14.00 23.66
CA GLY A 137 -10.63 14.05 22.55
C GLY A 137 -10.07 15.47 22.46
N THR A 138 -8.78 15.59 22.15
CA THR A 138 -8.13 16.90 21.96
C THR A 138 -7.82 17.06 20.48
N THR A 139 -8.39 18.08 19.83
CA THR A 139 -8.05 18.40 18.44
C THR A 139 -6.56 18.65 18.30
N LEU A 140 -6.01 18.35 17.14
CA LEU A 140 -4.60 18.61 16.87
C LEU A 140 -4.30 20.13 16.92
N ALA A 141 -3.04 20.50 17.13
CA ALA A 141 -2.60 21.87 16.93
C ALA A 141 -2.73 22.27 15.45
N SER A 142 -2.91 23.57 15.17
CA SER A 142 -2.86 24.11 13.80
C SER A 142 -1.48 23.87 13.20
N ALA A 143 -1.39 23.72 11.87
CA ALA A 143 -0.09 23.69 11.21
C ALA A 143 0.66 25.00 11.44
N VAL A 144 1.83 24.91 12.07
CA VAL A 144 2.68 26.05 12.42
C VAL A 144 3.96 25.92 11.59
N GLY A 145 3.89 26.31 10.32
CA GLY A 145 5.03 26.23 9.41
C GLY A 145 5.08 27.41 8.47
N ASP A 146 6.28 27.92 8.23
CA ASP A 146 6.52 29.00 7.29
C ASP A 146 6.98 28.43 5.93
N VAL A 147 6.93 29.28 4.90
CA VAL A 147 7.42 28.94 3.57
C VAL A 147 8.77 29.61 3.36
N TYR A 148 9.77 28.80 3.00
CA TYR A 148 11.15 29.24 2.77
C TYR A 148 11.60 28.95 1.35
N TYR A 149 12.53 29.75 0.84
CA TYR A 149 13.06 29.63 -0.52
C TYR A 149 14.56 29.42 -0.49
N VAL A 150 15.02 28.43 -1.25
CA VAL A 150 16.43 28.07 -1.37
C VAL A 150 16.81 28.10 -2.84
N SER A 151 18.01 28.56 -3.16
CA SER A 151 18.52 28.58 -4.54
C SER A 151 19.97 28.11 -4.59
N PRO A 152 20.49 27.68 -5.76
CA PRO A 152 21.88 27.23 -5.86
C PRO A 152 22.91 28.29 -5.42
N SER A 153 22.59 29.57 -5.56
CA SER A 153 23.44 30.71 -5.17
C SER A 153 22.94 31.44 -3.93
N GLY A 154 22.01 30.86 -3.17
CA GLY A 154 21.39 31.50 -2.01
C GLY A 154 22.39 31.67 -0.86
N THR A 155 22.36 32.83 -0.21
CA THR A 155 23.30 33.18 0.88
C THR A 155 22.63 33.88 2.06
N ALA A 156 21.32 34.09 2.00
CA ALA A 156 20.56 34.74 3.07
C ALA A 156 20.58 33.92 4.37
N SER A 157 20.32 34.56 5.51
CA SER A 157 20.07 33.85 6.76
C SER A 157 18.68 33.20 6.75
N TRP A 158 18.47 32.13 7.53
CA TRP A 158 17.20 31.37 7.57
C TRP A 158 15.93 32.25 7.66
N THR A 159 15.91 33.21 8.57
CA THR A 159 14.76 34.11 8.78
C THR A 159 14.42 35.01 7.59
N GLN A 160 15.35 35.19 6.65
CA GLN A 160 15.17 36.00 5.45
C GLN A 160 14.71 35.17 4.25
N CYS A 161 14.79 33.83 4.31
CA CYS A 161 14.42 33.00 3.17
C CYS A 161 12.91 32.92 2.96
N THR A 162 12.09 33.61 3.75
CA THR A 162 10.64 33.71 3.52
C THR A 162 10.27 34.61 2.34
N ASP A 163 11.21 35.45 1.88
CA ASP A 163 11.09 36.17 0.60
C ASP A 163 11.82 35.40 -0.51
N ILE A 164 11.07 35.08 -1.56
CA ILE A 164 11.52 34.37 -2.75
C ILE A 164 12.71 35.04 -3.47
N ASN A 165 12.89 36.35 -3.28
CA ASN A 165 13.98 37.12 -3.88
C ASN A 165 15.25 37.14 -3.03
N THR A 166 15.19 36.64 -1.80
CA THR A 166 16.34 36.51 -0.88
C THR A 166 16.51 35.07 -0.39
N PRO A 167 16.73 34.12 -1.31
CA PRO A 167 16.84 32.72 -0.94
C PRO A 167 18.12 32.43 -0.13
N CYS A 168 18.04 31.46 0.77
CA CYS A 168 19.22 30.93 1.45
C CYS A 168 19.83 29.72 0.75
N SER A 169 20.96 29.30 1.32
CA SER A 169 21.68 28.13 0.84
C SER A 169 20.96 26.84 1.21
N PHE A 170 21.30 25.80 0.48
CA PHE A 170 20.83 24.44 0.71
C PHE A 170 21.15 23.95 2.13
N SER A 171 22.40 24.12 2.59
CA SER A 171 22.82 23.75 3.94
C SER A 171 22.10 24.52 5.05
N THR A 172 21.70 25.77 4.78
CA THR A 172 20.91 26.56 5.73
C THR A 172 19.55 25.89 5.97
N ALA A 173 18.89 25.41 4.92
CA ALA A 173 17.59 24.76 5.07
C ALA A 173 17.67 23.40 5.79
N ASN A 174 18.65 22.57 5.44
CA ASN A 174 18.88 21.27 6.11
C ASN A 174 18.86 21.36 7.64
N VAL A 175 19.51 22.41 8.19
CA VAL A 175 19.67 22.56 9.65
C VAL A 175 18.49 23.23 10.33
N ASN A 176 17.78 24.14 9.64
CA ASN A 176 16.84 25.08 10.30
C ASN A 176 15.36 24.78 10.06
N ALA A 177 15.00 24.01 9.04
CA ALA A 177 13.60 23.66 8.80
C ALA A 177 13.06 22.84 9.98
N ILE A 178 11.86 23.16 10.45
CA ILE A 178 11.19 22.48 11.56
C ILE A 178 9.79 22.01 11.14
N ALA A 179 9.16 21.20 12.00
CA ALA A 179 7.83 20.63 11.76
C ALA A 179 6.83 21.66 11.23
N GLY A 180 6.25 21.37 10.06
CA GLY A 180 5.26 22.20 9.36
C GLY A 180 5.84 23.09 8.26
N ASP A 181 7.15 23.36 8.29
CA ASP A 181 7.78 24.22 7.29
C ASP A 181 7.72 23.62 5.88
N THR A 182 7.60 24.49 4.89
CA THR A 182 7.77 24.13 3.47
C THR A 182 8.98 24.84 2.90
N VAL A 183 9.96 24.08 2.43
CA VAL A 183 11.17 24.54 1.77
C VAL A 183 11.04 24.37 0.26
N ASN A 184 10.91 25.50 -0.43
CA ASN A 184 10.80 25.59 -1.88
C ASN A 184 12.19 25.76 -2.52
N PHE A 185 12.66 24.71 -3.17
CA PHE A 185 13.86 24.74 -4.00
C PHE A 185 13.57 25.41 -5.33
N ARG A 186 14.37 26.43 -5.65
CA ARG A 186 14.31 27.16 -6.90
C ARG A 186 15.09 26.45 -7.99
N ALA A 187 14.68 26.68 -9.24
CA ALA A 187 15.27 26.06 -10.41
C ALA A 187 16.81 26.12 -10.41
N GLY A 188 17.44 25.00 -10.77
CA GLY A 188 18.87 24.92 -10.97
C GLY A 188 19.51 23.66 -10.38
N THR A 189 20.84 23.65 -10.41
CA THR A 189 21.66 22.52 -9.98
C THR A 189 22.34 22.82 -8.65
N TYR A 190 22.09 21.97 -7.66
CA TYR A 190 22.70 22.00 -6.34
C TYR A 190 23.79 20.92 -6.30
N SER A 191 25.04 21.34 -6.44
CA SER A 191 26.15 20.41 -6.66
C SER A 191 26.96 20.18 -5.38
N GLY A 192 27.30 18.91 -5.11
CA GLY A 192 28.22 18.51 -4.04
C GLY A 192 27.67 18.63 -2.62
N THR A 193 26.38 18.90 -2.45
CA THR A 193 25.71 19.01 -1.14
C THR A 193 24.49 18.08 -1.11
N LYS A 194 24.33 17.32 -0.02
CA LYS A 194 23.21 16.39 0.18
C LYS A 194 21.95 17.10 0.67
N LEU A 195 20.78 16.60 0.30
CA LEU A 195 19.53 16.78 1.03
C LEU A 195 19.55 15.94 2.29
N GLU A 196 19.83 16.59 3.42
CA GLU A 196 20.02 15.94 4.72
C GLU A 196 19.35 16.80 5.81
N PRO A 197 18.02 16.72 5.93
CA PRO A 197 17.29 17.41 7.00
C PRO A 197 17.78 16.96 8.37
N SER A 198 17.91 17.90 9.31
CA SER A 198 18.40 17.62 10.68
C SER A 198 17.28 17.54 11.71
N ASN A 199 16.04 17.88 11.36
CA ASN A 199 14.89 17.89 12.27
C ASN A 199 13.76 17.04 11.68
N SER A 200 12.95 16.46 12.56
CA SER A 200 11.74 15.73 12.19
C SER A 200 10.53 16.66 12.11
N GLY A 201 9.58 16.28 11.26
CA GLY A 201 8.21 16.76 11.34
C GLY A 201 7.43 16.06 12.47
N THR A 202 6.11 16.23 12.42
CA THR A 202 5.17 15.40 13.18
C THR A 202 4.11 14.84 12.25
N ALA A 203 3.31 13.87 12.71
CA ALA A 203 2.18 13.33 11.95
C ALA A 203 1.22 14.42 11.42
N GLN A 204 1.15 15.56 12.11
CA GLN A 204 0.31 16.69 11.75
C GLN A 204 1.04 17.72 10.91
N ASN A 205 2.33 17.93 11.20
CA ASN A 205 3.14 19.01 10.67
C ASN A 205 4.41 18.41 10.05
N LYS A 206 4.24 17.76 8.90
CA LYS A 206 5.36 17.24 8.13
C LYS A 206 6.27 18.40 7.68
N ILE A 207 7.57 18.16 7.62
CA ILE A 207 8.50 19.10 6.95
C ILE A 207 8.49 18.75 5.46
N THR A 208 8.28 19.73 4.59
CA THR A 208 8.24 19.48 3.14
C THR A 208 9.42 20.15 2.44
N PHE A 209 10.23 19.37 1.73
CA PHE A 209 11.27 19.85 0.81
C PHE A 209 10.82 19.56 -0.61
N GLN A 210 10.60 20.59 -1.41
CA GLN A 210 9.99 20.42 -2.72
C GLN A 210 10.56 21.34 -3.80
N ALA A 211 10.43 20.91 -5.05
CA ALA A 211 10.64 21.79 -6.19
C ALA A 211 9.52 22.85 -6.27
N TYR A 212 9.92 24.13 -6.39
CA TYR A 212 8.96 25.22 -6.41
C TYR A 212 8.18 25.28 -7.73
N ASN A 213 6.85 25.14 -7.68
CA ASN A 213 5.96 25.34 -8.85
C ASN A 213 6.37 24.55 -10.10
N GLY A 214 6.86 23.32 -9.93
CA GLY A 214 7.32 22.48 -11.05
C GLY A 214 8.62 22.96 -11.72
N GLU A 215 9.36 23.86 -11.07
CA GLU A 215 10.72 24.20 -11.48
C GLU A 215 11.62 22.96 -11.46
N THR A 216 12.53 22.84 -12.42
CA THR A 216 13.48 21.73 -12.44
C THR A 216 14.60 21.96 -11.42
N VAL A 217 14.63 21.12 -10.40
CA VAL A 217 15.64 21.12 -9.33
C VAL A 217 16.46 19.84 -9.43
N THR A 218 17.78 19.98 -9.59
CA THR A 218 18.70 18.85 -9.69
C THR A 218 19.73 18.89 -8.57
N ILE A 219 19.86 17.81 -7.81
CA ILE A 219 20.94 17.58 -6.85
C ILE A 219 21.93 16.60 -7.49
N ASN A 220 23.19 17.00 -7.62
CA ASN A 220 24.20 16.19 -8.31
C ASN A 220 25.60 16.24 -7.69
N ASN A 221 26.46 15.34 -8.18
CA ASN A 221 27.88 15.27 -7.81
C ASN A 221 28.08 15.18 -6.28
N VAL A 222 27.13 14.56 -5.58
CA VAL A 222 27.29 14.20 -4.18
C VAL A 222 28.17 12.97 -4.10
N GLN A 223 29.36 13.15 -3.54
CA GLN A 223 30.38 12.12 -3.40
C GLN A 223 30.34 11.54 -1.98
N SER A 224 29.25 10.85 -1.66
CA SER A 224 29.04 10.25 -0.35
C SER A 224 28.27 8.96 -0.49
N ASP A 225 28.70 7.95 0.25
CA ASP A 225 27.95 6.71 0.37
C ASP A 225 26.64 6.93 1.13
N ASP A 226 26.47 7.95 1.95
CA ASP A 226 25.21 8.17 2.67
C ASP A 226 24.06 8.67 1.77
N GLY A 227 24.31 8.86 0.47
CA GLY A 227 23.28 9.28 -0.48
C GLY A 227 23.20 10.79 -0.71
N ALA A 228 22.66 11.16 -1.88
CA ALA A 228 22.33 12.54 -2.21
C ALA A 228 21.05 13.02 -1.51
N LEU A 229 20.10 12.11 -1.31
CA LEU A 229 19.06 12.22 -0.30
C LEU A 229 19.46 11.35 0.90
N HIS A 230 19.64 11.94 2.07
CA HIS A 230 19.98 11.22 3.29
C HIS A 230 18.98 11.56 4.38
N LEU A 231 18.12 10.60 4.72
CA LEU A 231 17.21 10.70 5.86
C LEU A 231 17.79 9.85 6.98
N ASN A 232 18.31 10.50 8.02
CA ASN A 232 19.04 9.85 9.10
C ASN A 232 18.49 10.27 10.46
N GLY A 233 17.69 9.39 11.07
CA GLY A 233 16.98 9.65 12.32
C GLY A 233 15.98 10.81 12.23
N VAL A 234 15.38 11.03 11.06
CA VAL A 234 14.33 12.03 10.86
C VAL A 234 13.02 11.39 10.46
N ASP A 235 11.94 11.93 11.00
CA ASP A 235 10.58 11.44 10.79
C ASP A 235 9.71 12.49 10.10
N TYR A 236 8.62 12.06 9.47
CA TYR A 236 7.59 12.96 8.93
C TYR A 236 8.15 14.02 7.97
N THR A 237 9.10 13.62 7.13
CA THR A 237 9.68 14.46 6.08
C THR A 237 9.09 14.08 4.72
N VAL A 238 8.65 15.08 3.95
CA VAL A 238 8.20 14.93 2.56
C VAL A 238 9.26 15.47 1.62
N ILE A 239 9.64 14.65 0.63
CA ILE A 239 10.53 15.03 -0.47
C ILE A 239 9.71 14.96 -1.76
N ASP A 240 9.57 16.08 -2.48
CA ASP A 240 8.65 16.18 -3.64
C ASP A 240 9.28 16.85 -4.86
N GLY A 241 9.28 16.15 -5.99
CA GLY A 241 9.57 16.77 -7.30
C GLY A 241 11.05 17.06 -7.58
N ILE A 242 11.98 16.38 -6.89
CA ILE A 242 13.43 16.65 -7.00
C ILE A 242 14.12 15.58 -7.86
N ILE A 243 15.08 16.02 -8.68
CA ILE A 243 15.93 15.15 -9.48
C ILE A 243 17.25 14.93 -8.74
N PHE A 244 17.61 13.68 -8.46
CA PHE A 244 18.89 13.26 -7.91
C PHE A 244 19.66 12.54 -9.00
N ASP A 245 20.66 13.22 -9.59
CA ASP A 245 21.38 12.73 -10.77
C ASP A 245 22.90 12.71 -10.56
N ASN A 246 23.59 11.70 -11.10
CA ASN A 246 25.06 11.64 -11.10
C ASN A 246 25.67 11.76 -9.69
N ASN A 247 25.20 10.92 -8.78
CA ASN A 247 25.63 10.86 -7.37
C ASN A 247 26.27 9.50 -7.04
N TRP A 248 27.10 9.42 -6.00
CA TRP A 248 27.67 8.13 -5.58
C TRP A 248 26.59 7.15 -5.11
N ARG A 249 25.70 7.60 -4.23
CA ARG A 249 24.45 6.91 -3.86
C ARG A 249 23.28 7.86 -4.07
N MET A 250 22.17 7.36 -4.61
CA MET A 250 20.99 8.17 -4.91
C MET A 250 20.28 8.60 -3.63
N ALA A 251 19.94 7.65 -2.77
CA ALA A 251 19.29 7.93 -1.50
C ALA A 251 19.65 6.91 -0.43
N HIS A 252 19.56 7.31 0.84
CA HIS A 252 19.66 6.42 1.98
C HIS A 252 18.70 6.87 3.08
N ILE A 253 17.81 5.98 3.51
CA ILE A 253 16.96 6.11 4.69
C ILE A 253 17.52 5.18 5.77
N GLU A 254 17.95 5.75 6.88
CA GLU A 254 18.53 5.02 8.01
C GLU A 254 18.34 5.76 9.34
N GLY A 255 18.97 5.24 10.40
CA GLY A 255 19.08 5.95 11.68
C GLY A 255 17.77 6.01 12.47
N GLY A 256 16.77 5.21 12.11
CA GLY A 256 15.46 5.26 12.73
C GLY A 256 14.54 6.28 12.05
N SER A 257 14.65 6.44 10.73
CA SER A 257 13.83 7.38 9.96
C SER A 257 12.49 6.75 9.59
N ASN A 258 11.41 7.26 10.15
CA ASN A 258 10.07 6.70 10.03
C ASN A 258 9.07 7.71 9.45
N TYR A 259 8.00 7.20 8.83
CA TYR A 259 6.91 8.05 8.33
C TYR A 259 7.40 9.15 7.38
N ASN A 260 8.40 8.88 6.54
CA ASN A 260 8.81 9.80 5.49
C ASN A 260 8.10 9.48 4.18
N GLU A 261 7.91 10.50 3.34
CA GLU A 261 7.23 10.40 2.06
C GLU A 261 8.16 10.93 0.97
N ILE A 262 8.43 10.12 -0.05
CA ILE A 262 9.29 10.50 -1.18
C ILE A 262 8.48 10.29 -2.45
N LYS A 263 8.22 11.39 -3.16
CA LYS A 263 7.33 11.36 -4.32
C LYS A 263 7.72 12.27 -5.46
N ASN A 264 7.24 11.93 -6.65
CA ASN A 264 7.48 12.68 -7.89
C ASN A 264 8.97 12.95 -8.15
N CYS A 265 9.88 12.19 -7.53
CA CYS A 265 11.31 12.38 -7.67
C CYS A 265 11.85 11.54 -8.82
N THR A 266 12.99 11.97 -9.36
CA THR A 266 13.77 11.16 -10.31
C THR A 266 15.11 10.84 -9.70
N PHE A 267 15.47 9.57 -9.61
CA PHE A 267 16.77 9.11 -9.14
C PHE A 267 17.50 8.44 -10.30
N SER A 268 18.59 9.03 -10.77
CA SER A 268 19.23 8.62 -12.03
C SER A 268 20.75 8.62 -11.97
N ASN A 269 21.37 7.70 -12.71
CA ASN A 269 22.80 7.66 -12.99
C ASN A 269 23.66 7.67 -11.71
N SER A 270 23.83 6.52 -11.06
CA SER A 270 24.87 6.42 -10.03
C SER A 270 26.27 6.50 -10.66
N VAL A 271 27.21 7.16 -9.98
CA VAL A 271 28.61 7.23 -10.43
C VAL A 271 29.21 5.83 -10.48
N THR A 272 29.86 5.51 -11.60
CA THR A 272 30.50 4.21 -11.84
C THR A 272 31.46 3.83 -10.71
N GLY A 273 31.39 2.57 -10.25
CA GLY A 273 32.24 2.04 -9.18
C GLY A 273 31.62 2.10 -7.78
N HIS A 274 30.41 2.64 -7.64
CA HIS A 274 29.66 2.69 -6.38
C HIS A 274 28.35 1.90 -6.48
N LYS A 275 27.88 1.35 -5.35
CA LYS A 275 26.63 0.58 -5.24
C LYS A 275 25.38 1.48 -5.25
N GLY A 276 25.34 2.48 -6.11
CA GLY A 276 24.70 3.77 -5.87
C GLY A 276 23.18 3.92 -5.94
N GLY A 277 22.41 2.90 -5.55
CA GLY A 277 20.93 2.95 -5.58
C GLY A 277 20.28 3.74 -4.45
N PHE A 278 19.00 3.43 -4.22
CA PHE A 278 18.16 3.89 -3.13
C PHE A 278 18.15 2.82 -2.03
N TYR A 279 18.69 3.15 -0.86
CA TYR A 279 18.85 2.21 0.24
C TYR A 279 17.95 2.56 1.42
N LEU A 280 17.28 1.54 1.98
CA LEU A 280 16.43 1.67 3.16
C LEU A 280 16.81 0.55 4.13
N TYR A 281 17.79 0.82 4.98
CA TYR A 281 18.25 -0.11 6.02
C TYR A 281 19.22 0.59 6.97
N THR A 282 19.41 0.02 8.16
CA THR A 282 20.36 0.54 9.16
C THR A 282 21.74 -0.12 8.99
N LEU A 283 22.78 0.67 8.71
CA LEU A 283 24.17 0.20 8.75
C LEU A 283 24.72 0.28 10.17
N TYR A 284 25.30 -0.81 10.67
CA TYR A 284 26.27 -0.77 11.77
C TYR A 284 25.87 0.09 12.99
N ALA A 285 24.82 -0.29 13.70
CA ALA A 285 24.53 0.34 14.98
C ALA A 285 24.61 -0.69 16.12
N THR A 286 25.31 -0.32 17.19
CA THR A 286 25.18 -0.96 18.51
C THR A 286 23.76 -0.84 19.10
N VAL A 287 22.87 -0.15 18.39
CA VAL A 287 21.43 0.04 18.65
C VAL A 287 20.71 -0.11 17.31
N GLN A 288 20.04 -1.23 17.08
CA GLN A 288 19.19 -1.41 15.89
C GLN A 288 18.01 -0.43 15.97
N THR A 289 17.90 0.49 15.01
CA THR A 289 16.78 1.44 14.90
C THR A 289 15.94 1.10 13.67
N ALA A 290 14.63 1.18 13.84
CA ALA A 290 13.64 0.79 12.83
C ALA A 290 13.40 1.91 11.81
N ASN A 291 13.45 1.58 10.52
CA ASN A 291 13.12 2.49 9.42
C ASN A 291 11.79 2.05 8.79
N THR A 292 10.70 2.48 9.38
CA THR A 292 9.36 1.93 9.11
C THR A 292 8.39 2.99 8.63
N HIS A 293 7.32 2.55 7.98
CA HIS A 293 6.24 3.42 7.54
C HIS A 293 6.69 4.51 6.57
N ASN A 294 7.77 4.29 5.82
CA ASN A 294 8.14 5.20 4.73
C ASN A 294 7.30 4.87 3.48
N TRP A 295 6.90 5.91 2.76
CA TRP A 295 6.08 5.82 1.56
C TRP A 295 6.83 6.40 0.36
N ILE A 296 7.21 5.52 -0.56
CA ILE A 296 8.01 5.84 -1.75
C ILE A 296 7.10 5.62 -2.95
N HIS A 297 6.65 6.71 -3.58
CA HIS A 297 5.66 6.60 -4.65
C HIS A 297 5.76 7.62 -5.78
N ASP A 298 5.21 7.32 -6.95
CA ASP A 298 5.26 8.18 -8.14
C ASP A 298 6.69 8.60 -8.55
N ASN A 299 7.70 7.79 -8.23
CA ASN A 299 9.09 8.09 -8.57
C ASN A 299 9.53 7.37 -9.85
N VAL A 300 10.52 7.95 -10.52
CA VAL A 300 11.26 7.28 -11.58
C VAL A 300 12.67 7.02 -11.08
N MET A 301 13.11 5.76 -11.08
CA MET A 301 14.47 5.41 -10.65
C MET A 301 15.16 4.56 -11.71
N HIS A 302 16.38 4.92 -12.10
CA HIS A 302 17.10 4.15 -13.10
C HIS A 302 18.61 4.32 -13.12
N ASN A 303 19.30 3.36 -13.75
CA ASN A 303 20.76 3.35 -13.96
C ASN A 303 21.54 3.42 -12.64
N ALA A 304 21.39 2.36 -11.83
CA ALA A 304 22.09 2.23 -10.55
C ALA A 304 22.88 0.93 -10.42
N GLY A 305 24.08 1.03 -9.84
CA GLY A 305 25.01 -0.07 -9.67
C GLY A 305 26.01 -0.19 -10.82
N TYR A 306 26.83 -1.26 -10.80
CA TYR A 306 27.88 -1.46 -11.81
C TYR A 306 28.30 -2.93 -11.92
N ILE A 307 28.98 -3.25 -13.03
CA ILE A 307 29.62 -4.55 -13.25
C ILE A 307 31.13 -4.40 -13.03
N THR A 308 31.72 -5.25 -12.20
CA THR A 308 33.16 -5.24 -11.91
C THR A 308 33.96 -5.85 -13.06
N GLU A 309 35.28 -5.65 -13.06
CA GLU A 309 36.20 -6.31 -14.00
C GLU A 309 36.21 -7.84 -13.85
N THR A 310 35.77 -8.38 -12.70
CA THR A 310 35.65 -9.82 -12.45
C THR A 310 34.25 -10.36 -12.76
N CYS A 311 33.39 -9.56 -13.39
CA CYS A 311 32.03 -9.93 -13.80
C CYS A 311 31.05 -10.13 -12.65
N ASN A 312 31.33 -9.53 -11.49
CA ASN A 312 30.35 -9.42 -10.43
C ASN A 312 29.48 -8.20 -10.70
N ASP A 313 28.20 -8.36 -10.48
CA ASP A 313 27.20 -7.31 -10.44
C ASP A 313 27.07 -6.77 -9.02
N GLU A 314 27.37 -5.48 -8.85
CA GLU A 314 27.43 -4.82 -7.56
C GLU A 314 26.37 -3.70 -7.49
N GLY A 315 25.67 -3.65 -6.36
CA GLY A 315 24.59 -2.70 -6.09
C GLY A 315 23.23 -3.13 -6.68
N ALA A 316 22.19 -2.43 -6.25
CA ALA A 316 20.85 -2.55 -6.79
C ALA A 316 20.28 -1.14 -6.99
N LEU A 317 19.14 -1.04 -7.67
CA LEU A 317 18.41 0.23 -7.76
C LEU A 317 17.67 0.54 -6.46
N ILE A 318 17.02 -0.45 -5.84
CA ILE A 318 16.42 -0.34 -4.51
C ILE A 318 16.80 -1.56 -3.67
N ASP A 319 17.30 -1.32 -2.45
CA ASP A 319 17.51 -2.36 -1.44
C ASP A 319 16.80 -1.96 -0.12
N ILE A 320 15.87 -2.81 0.32
CA ILE A 320 15.17 -2.70 1.60
C ILE A 320 15.71 -3.79 2.53
N GLY A 321 16.32 -3.39 3.63
CA GLY A 321 17.10 -4.29 4.48
C GLY A 321 18.49 -4.61 3.92
N THR A 322 19.24 -5.41 4.65
CA THR A 322 20.63 -5.79 4.34
C THR A 322 20.87 -7.28 4.61
N ASP A 323 21.93 -7.84 4.03
CA ASP A 323 22.28 -9.26 4.16
C ASP A 323 22.71 -9.64 5.59
N ALA A 324 22.53 -10.93 5.92
CA ALA A 324 22.80 -11.73 7.14
C ALA A 324 23.81 -11.27 8.20
N ALA A 325 24.80 -10.44 7.85
CA ALA A 325 25.76 -9.92 8.82
C ALA A 325 25.16 -8.79 9.70
N TYR A 326 23.97 -8.31 9.35
CA TYR A 326 23.30 -7.18 9.98
C TYR A 326 21.82 -7.54 10.17
N ASP A 327 21.46 -7.77 11.42
CA ASP A 327 20.10 -8.07 11.86
C ASP A 327 19.24 -6.80 11.72
N ASP A 328 18.66 -6.63 10.52
CA ASP A 328 17.69 -5.59 10.20
C ASP A 328 16.30 -6.21 10.00
N ASP A 329 15.76 -6.78 11.06
CA ASP A 329 14.34 -7.13 11.14
C ASP A 329 13.44 -5.89 11.35
N LEU A 330 14.01 -4.69 11.27
CA LEU A 330 13.40 -3.44 11.73
C LEU A 330 13.02 -2.47 10.61
N SER A 331 13.52 -2.66 9.39
CA SER A 331 13.15 -1.82 8.24
C SER A 331 11.91 -2.32 7.50
N GLY A 332 10.88 -2.72 8.25
CA GLY A 332 9.60 -3.23 7.73
C GLY A 332 8.51 -2.16 7.58
N TYR A 333 7.29 -2.57 7.19
CA TYR A 333 6.13 -1.67 7.08
C TYR A 333 6.34 -0.49 6.11
N ASN A 334 7.16 -0.65 5.07
CA ASN A 334 7.33 0.41 4.05
C ASN A 334 6.44 0.12 2.83
N THR A 335 5.98 1.17 2.15
CA THR A 335 5.18 1.06 0.93
C THR A 335 5.95 1.62 -0.26
N PHE A 336 6.11 0.79 -1.29
CA PHE A 336 6.64 1.17 -2.59
C PHE A 336 5.54 1.01 -3.63
N GLU A 337 5.05 2.13 -4.16
CA GLU A 337 3.95 2.09 -5.11
C GLU A 337 4.02 3.07 -6.26
N ASP A 338 3.40 2.73 -7.38
CA ASP A 338 3.28 3.60 -8.54
C ASP A 338 4.65 4.14 -9.05
N ASN A 339 5.74 3.42 -8.77
CA ASN A 339 7.08 3.79 -9.24
C ASN A 339 7.38 3.16 -10.60
N ILE A 340 8.27 3.81 -11.35
CA ILE A 340 8.87 3.29 -12.59
C ILE A 340 10.35 3.03 -12.33
N LEU A 341 10.77 1.77 -12.48
CA LEU A 341 12.10 1.29 -12.11
C LEU A 341 12.76 0.54 -13.27
N TYR A 342 13.98 0.93 -13.64
CA TYR A 342 14.72 0.23 -14.69
C TYR A 342 16.24 0.35 -14.66
N TYR A 343 16.95 -0.57 -15.31
CA TYR A 343 18.42 -0.61 -15.34
C TYR A 343 19.08 -0.65 -13.95
N GLY A 344 18.83 -1.71 -13.18
CA GLY A 344 19.57 -2.07 -11.96
C GLY A 344 20.56 -3.21 -12.21
N SER A 345 21.79 -3.12 -11.68
CA SER A 345 22.86 -4.11 -11.97
C SER A 345 22.57 -5.51 -11.41
N HIS A 346 22.41 -5.67 -10.08
CA HIS A 346 22.13 -6.96 -9.43
C HIS A 346 20.63 -7.23 -9.24
N HIS A 347 19.88 -6.20 -8.83
CA HIS A 347 18.42 -6.22 -8.73
C HIS A 347 17.85 -4.84 -9.09
N ALA A 348 16.64 -4.78 -9.63
CA ALA A 348 15.91 -3.50 -9.66
C ALA A 348 15.29 -3.19 -8.28
N LEU A 349 14.73 -4.18 -7.59
CA LEU A 349 14.26 -4.05 -6.22
C LEU A 349 14.54 -5.32 -5.44
N SER A 350 15.10 -5.20 -4.24
CA SER A 350 15.12 -6.27 -3.25
C SER A 350 14.46 -5.85 -1.94
N ALA A 351 13.76 -6.79 -1.30
CA ALA A 351 13.22 -6.62 0.04
C ALA A 351 13.60 -7.81 0.93
N LYS A 352 14.21 -7.50 2.07
CA LYS A 352 14.74 -8.48 3.04
C LYS A 352 14.06 -8.39 4.40
N THR A 353 13.05 -7.54 4.54
CA THR A 353 12.38 -7.21 5.81
C THR A 353 10.87 -7.37 5.72
N LYS A 354 10.22 -7.31 6.88
CA LYS A 354 8.84 -7.78 7.05
C LYS A 354 7.77 -6.74 6.72
N TYR A 355 6.58 -7.20 6.34
CA TYR A 355 5.37 -6.37 6.19
C TYR A 355 5.49 -5.21 5.20
N ASN A 356 6.40 -5.28 4.25
CA ASN A 356 6.48 -4.29 3.18
C ASN A 356 5.39 -4.53 2.13
N VAL A 357 4.92 -3.45 1.52
CA VAL A 357 4.01 -3.51 0.37
C VAL A 357 4.72 -2.98 -0.86
N ILE A 358 4.71 -3.79 -1.91
CA ILE A 358 5.22 -3.44 -3.24
C ILE A 358 4.04 -3.58 -4.20
N ARG A 359 3.48 -2.46 -4.65
CA ARG A 359 2.27 -2.51 -5.50
C ARG A 359 2.24 -1.52 -6.64
N ASN A 360 1.53 -1.83 -7.70
CA ASN A 360 1.35 -0.94 -8.86
C ASN A 360 2.65 -0.41 -9.50
N ASN A 361 3.80 -1.01 -9.23
CA ASN A 361 5.06 -0.55 -9.82
C ASN A 361 5.20 -1.10 -11.24
N PHE A 362 5.83 -0.31 -12.11
CA PHE A 362 6.33 -0.77 -13.40
C PHE A 362 7.84 -0.96 -13.30
N ILE A 363 8.28 -2.23 -13.29
CA ILE A 363 9.68 -2.59 -13.08
C ILE A 363 10.15 -3.42 -14.27
N HIS A 364 11.07 -2.90 -15.06
CA HIS A 364 11.69 -3.62 -16.17
C HIS A 364 13.21 -3.55 -16.04
N ASN A 365 13.92 -4.67 -16.20
CA ASN A 365 15.37 -4.69 -15.93
C ASN A 365 16.20 -5.27 -17.06
N GLU A 366 15.94 -4.82 -18.29
CA GLU A 366 16.69 -5.28 -19.44
C GLU A 366 18.16 -4.88 -19.33
N ALA A 367 19.00 -5.64 -20.03
CA ALA A 367 20.43 -5.44 -19.97
C ALA A 367 20.80 -4.03 -20.46
N GLY A 368 21.43 -3.23 -19.58
CA GLY A 368 21.82 -1.86 -19.85
C GLY A 368 23.22 -1.50 -19.33
N PHE A 369 23.92 -2.45 -18.70
CA PHE A 369 25.26 -2.23 -18.18
C PHE A 369 26.31 -2.77 -19.15
N PRO A 370 27.26 -1.94 -19.61
CA PRO A 370 28.27 -2.39 -20.56
C PRO A 370 29.17 -3.45 -19.93
N ALA A 371 29.50 -4.47 -20.73
CA ALA A 371 30.45 -5.50 -20.32
C ALA A 371 31.88 -4.95 -20.20
N SER A 372 32.63 -5.43 -19.21
CA SER A 372 34.09 -5.31 -19.29
C SER A 372 34.62 -6.26 -20.36
N SER A 373 35.75 -5.94 -20.99
CA SER A 373 36.37 -6.82 -22.00
C SER A 373 36.74 -8.21 -21.45
N ALA A 374 36.95 -8.32 -20.14
CA ALA A 374 37.13 -9.60 -19.45
C ALA A 374 35.83 -10.42 -19.39
N CYS A 375 34.68 -9.75 -19.20
CA CYS A 375 33.36 -10.39 -19.18
C CYS A 375 32.92 -10.83 -20.56
N GLU A 376 33.12 -10.00 -21.60
CA GLU A 376 32.80 -10.39 -22.98
C GLU A 376 33.53 -11.68 -23.42
N ALA A 377 34.77 -11.87 -22.95
CA ALA A 377 35.58 -13.03 -23.29
C ALA A 377 35.24 -14.30 -22.48
N ALA A 378 34.82 -14.14 -21.22
CA ALA A 378 34.45 -15.25 -20.34
C ALA A 378 33.02 -15.73 -20.56
N LEU A 379 32.16 -14.85 -21.08
CA LEU A 379 30.73 -14.99 -21.02
C LEU A 379 30.12 -14.45 -22.32
N SER A 380 29.53 -15.33 -23.15
CA SER A 380 28.72 -14.87 -24.30
C SER A 380 27.70 -13.86 -23.79
N VAL A 381 27.89 -12.61 -24.22
CA VAL A 381 27.12 -11.42 -23.85
C VAL A 381 25.62 -11.61 -24.13
N GLY A 382 24.77 -10.79 -23.50
CA GLY A 382 23.41 -10.61 -23.98
C GLY A 382 23.42 -10.21 -25.47
N PRO A 383 22.32 -10.38 -26.22
CA PRO A 383 22.27 -10.04 -27.65
C PRO A 383 22.75 -8.61 -27.98
N SER A 384 22.68 -7.68 -27.02
CA SER A 384 23.13 -6.29 -27.12
C SER A 384 24.58 -6.02 -26.68
N GLY A 385 25.27 -6.96 -26.02
CA GLY A 385 26.58 -6.69 -25.40
C GLY A 385 26.51 -6.23 -23.94
N GLU A 386 25.31 -6.13 -23.35
CA GLU A 386 25.09 -5.59 -22.01
C GLU A 386 24.66 -6.67 -21.01
N TYR A 387 24.75 -6.32 -19.72
CA TYR A 387 24.29 -7.11 -18.59
C TYR A 387 23.19 -6.39 -17.80
N GLY A 388 22.41 -7.17 -17.06
CA GLY A 388 21.42 -6.77 -16.06
C GLY A 388 21.12 -8.00 -15.20
N ASN A 389 20.10 -8.00 -14.35
CA ASN A 389 19.83 -9.18 -13.53
C ASN A 389 18.33 -9.21 -13.18
N ARG A 390 17.97 -9.66 -11.98
CA ARG A 390 16.58 -9.87 -11.56
C ARG A 390 15.82 -8.55 -11.48
N VAL A 391 14.50 -8.63 -11.65
CA VAL A 391 13.60 -7.49 -11.49
C VAL A 391 13.29 -7.30 -10.00
N LEU A 392 12.57 -8.25 -9.40
CA LEU A 392 12.18 -8.19 -7.99
C LEU A 392 12.66 -9.45 -7.23
N ALA A 393 13.26 -9.24 -6.07
CA ALA A 393 13.65 -10.33 -5.17
C ALA A 393 13.15 -10.09 -3.74
N ILE A 394 12.47 -11.09 -3.18
CA ILE A 394 12.14 -11.15 -1.76
C ILE A 394 13.07 -12.18 -1.13
N TYR A 395 13.85 -11.76 -0.16
CA TYR A 395 14.77 -12.63 0.56
C TYR A 395 14.46 -12.64 2.05
N ASP A 396 14.88 -13.71 2.69
CA ASP A 396 15.03 -13.79 4.14
C ASP A 396 16.49 -14.11 4.44
N ASP A 397 17.37 -13.11 4.31
CA ASP A 397 18.80 -13.31 4.50
C ASP A 397 19.18 -13.53 5.99
N GLN A 398 18.21 -13.73 6.90
CA GLN A 398 18.45 -13.68 8.36
C GLN A 398 18.84 -15.00 9.03
N ASP A 399 18.94 -16.15 8.34
CA ASP A 399 19.50 -17.43 8.88
C ASP A 399 19.00 -17.83 10.30
N THR A 400 17.84 -17.31 10.76
CA THR A 400 17.38 -17.38 12.16
C THR A 400 16.26 -18.39 12.38
N GLY A 401 15.89 -19.16 11.36
CA GLY A 401 14.95 -20.27 11.48
C GLY A 401 13.47 -19.89 11.48
N THR A 402 13.12 -18.65 11.12
CA THR A 402 11.73 -18.25 10.81
C THR A 402 11.69 -17.40 9.54
N PRO A 403 11.35 -17.98 8.37
CA PRO A 403 11.41 -17.31 7.07
C PRO A 403 10.30 -16.27 6.80
N ASP A 404 9.49 -15.95 7.80
CA ASP A 404 8.24 -15.23 7.60
C ASP A 404 8.45 -13.73 7.32
N THR A 405 8.34 -13.35 6.04
CA THR A 405 8.49 -11.96 5.59
C THR A 405 7.16 -11.20 5.51
N TYR A 406 6.03 -11.86 5.25
CA TYR A 406 4.72 -11.20 5.14
C TYR A 406 4.72 -10.00 4.17
N VAL A 407 5.42 -10.13 3.04
CA VAL A 407 5.43 -9.07 2.00
C VAL A 407 4.20 -9.21 1.10
N LEU A 408 3.55 -8.10 0.78
CA LEU A 408 2.52 -8.03 -0.26
C LEU A 408 3.12 -7.54 -1.58
N ILE A 409 3.00 -8.36 -2.62
CA ILE A 409 3.34 -8.02 -4.00
C ILE A 409 2.03 -7.99 -4.79
N GLU A 410 1.53 -6.80 -5.10
CA GLU A 410 0.20 -6.62 -5.68
C GLU A 410 0.20 -5.77 -6.95
N ASN A 411 -0.38 -6.28 -8.04
CA ASN A 411 -0.61 -5.49 -9.26
C ASN A 411 0.63 -4.79 -9.84
N ASN A 412 1.81 -5.39 -9.67
CA ASN A 412 3.02 -4.92 -10.31
C ASN A 412 3.10 -5.46 -11.74
N ARG A 413 3.84 -4.74 -12.57
CA ARG A 413 4.18 -5.14 -13.92
C ARG A 413 5.69 -5.32 -14.00
N LEU A 414 6.13 -6.58 -14.00
CA LEU A 414 7.51 -7.02 -13.86
C LEU A 414 8.00 -7.65 -15.16
N GLY A 415 8.98 -7.04 -15.82
CA GLY A 415 9.36 -7.44 -17.16
C GLY A 415 10.85 -7.51 -17.40
N GLU A 416 11.22 -8.27 -18.43
CA GLU A 416 12.51 -8.08 -19.12
C GLU A 416 13.74 -8.23 -18.22
N ALA A 417 13.74 -9.14 -17.23
CA ALA A 417 14.94 -9.40 -16.43
C ALA A 417 16.22 -9.49 -17.29
N GLY A 418 17.33 -8.92 -16.82
CA GLY A 418 18.56 -8.80 -17.60
C GLY A 418 19.41 -10.07 -17.57
N PHE A 419 20.42 -10.12 -18.44
CA PHE A 419 21.40 -11.21 -18.44
C PHE A 419 22.44 -10.98 -17.34
N PRO A 420 22.51 -11.81 -16.30
CA PRO A 420 23.43 -11.62 -15.19
C PRO A 420 24.87 -11.87 -15.67
N SER A 421 25.77 -10.98 -15.25
CA SER A 421 27.20 -11.08 -15.55
C SER A 421 27.89 -12.21 -14.80
N ASP A 422 27.33 -12.68 -13.68
CA ASP A 422 27.84 -13.83 -12.93
C ASP A 422 27.20 -15.16 -13.37
N GLY A 423 26.19 -15.09 -14.25
CA GLY A 423 25.41 -16.23 -14.72
C GLY A 423 24.32 -16.70 -13.75
N ASN A 424 24.05 -15.96 -12.67
CA ASN A 424 23.11 -16.33 -11.63
C ASN A 424 21.74 -15.67 -11.81
N GLY A 425 20.90 -16.27 -12.67
CA GLY A 425 19.47 -16.02 -12.71
C GLY A 425 19.03 -14.72 -13.40
N ALA A 426 18.17 -14.84 -14.42
CA ALA A 426 17.48 -13.72 -15.06
C ALA A 426 15.99 -13.84 -14.74
N PHE A 427 15.61 -13.55 -13.50
CA PHE A 427 14.24 -13.78 -13.00
C PHE A 427 13.44 -12.49 -12.84
N ASN A 428 12.16 -12.53 -13.19
CA ASN A 428 11.29 -11.38 -12.92
C ASN A 428 10.89 -11.30 -11.44
N LEU A 429 10.62 -12.44 -10.80
CA LEU A 429 10.33 -12.50 -9.38
C LEU A 429 11.03 -13.70 -8.75
N VAL A 430 11.81 -13.42 -7.71
CA VAL A 430 12.40 -14.43 -6.83
C VAL A 430 11.76 -14.34 -5.46
N ILE A 431 11.31 -15.48 -4.94
CA ILE A 431 10.80 -15.63 -3.58
C ILE A 431 11.73 -16.58 -2.83
N GLY A 432 12.51 -16.01 -1.91
CA GLY A 432 13.32 -16.73 -0.92
C GLY A 432 12.84 -16.53 0.52
N GLY A 433 11.95 -15.57 0.78
CA GLY A 433 11.23 -15.44 2.05
C GLY A 433 9.91 -16.20 2.05
N GLY A 434 9.37 -16.45 3.24
CA GLY A 434 8.10 -17.13 3.47
C GLY A 434 6.94 -16.18 3.76
N ARG A 435 5.73 -16.70 3.64
CA ARG A 435 4.45 -16.00 3.85
C ARG A 435 4.21 -14.76 2.99
N VAL A 436 4.78 -14.74 1.79
CA VAL A 436 4.56 -13.68 0.80
C VAL A 436 3.21 -13.88 0.11
N ILE A 437 2.47 -12.77 -0.06
CA ILE A 437 1.26 -12.72 -0.88
C ILE A 437 1.63 -12.12 -2.25
N VAL A 438 1.46 -12.89 -3.32
CA VAL A 438 1.71 -12.46 -4.70
C VAL A 438 0.40 -12.53 -5.49
N ARG A 439 -0.16 -11.38 -5.82
CA ARG A 439 -1.47 -11.31 -6.48
C ARG A 439 -1.61 -10.21 -7.53
N TYR A 440 -2.39 -10.48 -8.57
CA TYR A 440 -2.70 -9.54 -9.65
C TYR A 440 -1.48 -9.00 -10.41
N ASN A 441 -0.31 -9.65 -10.28
CA ASN A 441 0.89 -9.20 -10.97
C ASN A 441 0.96 -9.72 -12.39
N THR A 442 1.52 -8.92 -13.27
CA THR A 442 1.89 -9.32 -14.64
C THR A 442 3.40 -9.46 -14.74
N LEU A 443 3.87 -10.68 -14.99
CA LEU A 443 5.28 -11.01 -15.17
C LEU A 443 5.49 -11.47 -16.61
N TYR A 444 6.44 -10.87 -17.33
CA TYR A 444 6.59 -11.16 -18.75
C TYR A 444 8.03 -11.12 -19.27
N ASN A 445 8.27 -11.90 -20.33
CA ASN A 445 9.48 -11.87 -21.15
C ASN A 445 10.80 -12.00 -20.37
N SER A 446 10.79 -12.68 -19.22
CA SER A 446 12.02 -13.06 -18.54
C SER A 446 12.87 -13.95 -19.47
N PRO A 447 14.19 -13.71 -19.60
CA PRO A 447 15.07 -14.61 -20.35
C PRO A 447 15.15 -16.02 -19.75
N ASP A 448 14.81 -16.20 -18.48
CA ASP A 448 14.85 -17.50 -17.80
C ASP A 448 13.51 -17.89 -17.21
N THR A 449 13.21 -17.37 -16.01
CA THR A 449 12.01 -17.75 -15.27
C THR A 449 11.25 -16.52 -14.79
N ASN A 450 9.93 -16.50 -15.01
CA ASN A 450 9.12 -15.40 -14.49
C ASN A 450 9.08 -15.46 -12.95
N LEU A 451 8.65 -16.58 -12.38
CA LEU A 451 8.59 -16.77 -10.91
C LEU A 451 9.47 -17.93 -10.44
N TYR A 452 10.38 -17.64 -9.52
CA TYR A 452 11.28 -18.62 -8.92
C TYR A 452 11.11 -18.69 -7.40
N PHE A 453 10.66 -19.83 -6.89
CA PHE A 453 10.72 -20.17 -5.47
C PHE A 453 12.09 -20.79 -5.18
N ARG A 454 12.93 -20.03 -4.49
CA ARG A 454 14.33 -20.35 -4.18
C ARG A 454 14.42 -21.24 -2.93
N SER A 455 15.47 -22.07 -2.88
CA SER A 455 15.83 -22.83 -1.67
C SER A 455 17.30 -22.79 -1.23
N SER A 456 18.17 -22.09 -1.97
CA SER A 456 19.60 -21.99 -1.61
C SER A 456 19.81 -21.04 -0.43
N GLY A 457 19.79 -21.59 0.79
CA GLY A 457 20.08 -20.91 2.06
C GLY A 457 18.88 -20.19 2.71
N MET A 458 17.77 -20.06 1.98
CA MET A 458 16.51 -19.45 2.42
C MET A 458 15.38 -20.24 1.77
N THR A 459 14.33 -20.59 2.51
CA THR A 459 13.20 -21.36 1.99
C THR A 459 12.07 -20.40 1.63
N GLY A 460 11.80 -20.25 0.33
CA GLY A 460 10.57 -19.60 -0.13
C GLY A 460 9.36 -20.51 0.13
N ASP A 461 8.98 -20.69 1.39
CA ASP A 461 7.91 -21.57 1.87
C ASP A 461 6.65 -20.81 2.29
N ASP A 462 5.53 -21.54 2.40
CA ASP A 462 4.23 -21.02 2.86
C ASP A 462 3.76 -19.74 2.15
N ASN A 463 4.04 -19.57 0.86
CA ASN A 463 3.61 -18.39 0.09
C ASN A 463 2.27 -18.60 -0.60
N ARG A 464 1.56 -17.51 -0.89
CA ARG A 464 0.28 -17.51 -1.62
C ARG A 464 0.41 -16.74 -2.92
N VAL A 465 0.34 -17.46 -4.04
CA VAL A 465 0.48 -16.89 -5.38
C VAL A 465 -0.81 -17.11 -6.16
N TYR A 466 -1.62 -16.07 -6.29
CA TYR A 466 -2.92 -16.21 -6.93
C TYR A 466 -3.29 -15.08 -7.86
N ASN A 467 -4.07 -15.38 -8.90
CA ASN A 467 -4.54 -14.38 -9.86
C ASN A 467 -3.38 -13.56 -10.46
N ASN A 468 -2.28 -14.19 -10.87
CA ASN A 468 -1.18 -13.54 -11.59
C ASN A 468 -1.14 -14.00 -13.05
N THR A 469 -0.41 -13.27 -13.90
CA THR A 469 -0.14 -13.67 -15.29
C THR A 469 1.36 -13.76 -15.54
N PHE A 470 1.82 -14.93 -15.98
CA PHE A 470 3.20 -15.23 -16.33
C PHE A 470 3.28 -15.52 -17.83
N TYR A 471 3.88 -14.62 -18.59
CA TYR A 471 3.86 -14.67 -20.06
C TYR A 471 5.26 -14.75 -20.65
N ARG A 472 5.44 -15.68 -21.59
CA ARG A 472 6.56 -15.67 -22.55
C ARG A 472 7.97 -15.67 -21.97
N SER A 473 8.24 -16.46 -20.93
CA SER A 473 9.61 -16.62 -20.46
C SER A 473 10.48 -17.50 -21.37
N GLY A 474 11.80 -17.33 -21.28
CA GLY A 474 12.80 -18.20 -21.86
C GLY A 474 13.15 -17.94 -23.33
N TYR A 475 12.43 -17.08 -24.04
CA TYR A 475 12.67 -16.83 -25.48
C TYR A 475 13.92 -16.00 -25.74
N ASN A 476 14.26 -15.08 -24.85
CA ASN A 476 15.40 -14.19 -25.03
C ASN A 476 16.74 -14.83 -24.61
N SER A 477 16.77 -15.99 -23.94
CA SER A 477 18.03 -16.64 -23.57
C SER A 477 18.85 -17.06 -24.80
N SER A 478 19.95 -16.37 -25.07
CA SER A 478 21.00 -16.92 -25.94
C SER A 478 21.52 -18.21 -25.30
N SER A 479 21.77 -19.25 -26.10
CA SER A 479 21.95 -20.63 -25.66
C SER A 479 23.19 -20.85 -24.77
N ARG A 480 23.11 -20.53 -23.47
CA ARG A 480 24.03 -21.02 -22.44
C ARG A 480 23.59 -22.39 -21.98
N THR A 481 23.79 -23.39 -22.84
CA THR A 481 23.50 -24.79 -22.51
C THR A 481 24.46 -25.38 -21.47
N SER A 482 25.54 -24.67 -21.07
CA SER A 482 26.51 -25.15 -20.08
C SER A 482 26.17 -24.82 -18.62
N ASN A 483 25.35 -23.80 -18.35
CA ASN A 483 25.00 -23.37 -16.98
C ASN A 483 23.59 -23.78 -16.52
N GLY A 484 22.85 -24.60 -17.27
CA GLY A 484 21.60 -25.19 -16.77
C GLY A 484 20.44 -24.21 -16.55
N TRP A 485 20.36 -23.14 -17.35
CA TRP A 485 19.21 -22.22 -17.40
C TRP A 485 17.92 -23.02 -17.60
N THR A 486 16.90 -22.71 -16.80
CA THR A 486 15.74 -23.59 -16.67
C THR A 486 14.62 -23.24 -17.65
N ARG A 487 14.53 -21.97 -18.04
CA ARG A 487 13.65 -21.41 -19.06
C ARG A 487 12.18 -21.76 -18.83
N ARG A 488 11.66 -21.40 -17.65
CA ARG A 488 10.35 -21.85 -17.12
C ARG A 488 9.39 -20.69 -16.95
N GLY A 489 8.09 -20.91 -17.02
CA GLY A 489 7.13 -19.92 -16.53
C GLY A 489 7.33 -19.75 -15.02
N VAL A 490 7.25 -20.87 -14.30
CA VAL A 490 7.39 -20.94 -12.85
C VAL A 490 8.34 -22.09 -12.47
N TRP A 491 9.24 -21.83 -11.54
CA TRP A 491 10.16 -22.81 -10.98
C TRP A 491 10.02 -22.88 -9.47
N VAL A 492 9.61 -24.05 -8.96
CA VAL A 492 9.66 -24.39 -7.54
C VAL A 492 10.85 -25.29 -7.26
N GLN A 493 11.83 -24.80 -6.48
CA GLN A 493 13.01 -25.57 -6.09
C GLN A 493 12.72 -26.50 -4.90
N ALA A 494 13.53 -27.56 -4.74
CA ALA A 494 13.49 -28.44 -3.58
C ALA A 494 13.47 -27.66 -2.26
N ASN A 495 12.65 -28.05 -1.27
CA ASN A 495 12.46 -27.38 0.03
C ASN A 495 11.63 -26.08 0.02
N ALA A 496 11.11 -25.62 -1.13
CA ALA A 496 10.11 -24.55 -1.17
C ALA A 496 8.71 -25.16 -0.91
N GLU A 497 8.44 -25.49 0.35
CA GLU A 497 7.27 -26.27 0.80
C GLU A 497 6.04 -25.38 1.12
N ASP A 498 4.87 -26.01 1.26
CA ASP A 498 3.61 -25.37 1.70
C ASP A 498 3.13 -24.17 0.84
N ASN A 499 3.70 -23.99 -0.35
CA ASN A 499 3.29 -22.95 -1.28
C ASN A 499 1.98 -23.29 -1.99
N VAL A 500 1.18 -22.26 -2.24
CA VAL A 500 -0.12 -22.39 -2.93
C VAL A 500 -0.18 -21.50 -4.16
N MET A 501 -0.54 -22.10 -5.30
CA MET A 501 -0.76 -21.42 -6.57
C MET A 501 -2.20 -21.61 -7.07
N ILE A 502 -2.98 -20.53 -7.18
CA ILE A 502 -4.40 -20.57 -7.57
C ILE A 502 -4.77 -19.52 -8.63
N ASN A 503 -5.59 -19.86 -9.62
CA ASN A 503 -6.14 -18.90 -10.60
C ASN A 503 -5.09 -18.07 -11.37
N ASN A 504 -3.88 -18.56 -11.59
CA ASN A 504 -2.88 -17.87 -12.39
C ASN A 504 -2.96 -18.27 -13.86
N ILE A 505 -2.56 -17.38 -14.78
CA ILE A 505 -2.24 -17.74 -16.17
C ILE A 505 -0.73 -17.92 -16.30
N ILE A 506 -0.29 -19.05 -16.86
CA ILE A 506 1.10 -19.33 -17.21
C ILE A 506 1.15 -19.74 -18.69
N TYR A 507 1.49 -18.82 -19.59
CA TYR A 507 1.22 -19.00 -21.03
C TYR A 507 2.38 -18.62 -21.94
N ASP A 508 2.50 -19.34 -23.07
CA ASP A 508 3.45 -19.10 -24.16
C ASP A 508 4.92 -19.09 -23.69
N ASN A 509 5.26 -19.88 -22.67
CA ASN A 509 6.64 -20.02 -22.20
C ASN A 509 7.40 -21.00 -23.10
N ILE A 510 8.71 -20.80 -23.27
CA ILE A 510 9.46 -21.56 -24.27
C ILE A 510 9.37 -23.08 -24.04
N ASN A 511 9.21 -23.81 -25.13
CA ASN A 511 9.02 -25.27 -25.14
C ASN A 511 7.79 -25.75 -24.33
N ASN A 512 6.82 -24.87 -24.07
CA ASN A 512 5.69 -25.14 -23.18
C ASN A 512 6.16 -25.60 -21.79
N ASN A 513 7.09 -24.84 -21.21
CA ASN A 513 7.67 -25.12 -19.90
C ASN A 513 7.00 -24.27 -18.83
N GLU A 514 5.69 -24.43 -18.65
CA GLU A 514 4.89 -23.53 -17.81
C GLU A 514 5.28 -23.61 -16.33
N LEU A 515 5.33 -24.81 -15.76
CA LEU A 515 5.57 -25.01 -14.34
C LEU A 515 6.44 -26.25 -14.12
N TYR A 516 7.52 -26.07 -13.36
CA TYR A 516 8.29 -27.17 -12.80
C TYR A 516 8.24 -27.10 -11.29
N VAL A 517 7.88 -28.23 -10.67
CA VAL A 517 7.99 -28.44 -9.24
C VAL A 517 9.01 -29.52 -9.00
N ASP A 518 10.01 -29.24 -8.17
CA ASP A 518 11.00 -30.25 -7.83
C ASP A 518 10.32 -31.46 -7.15
N PRO A 519 10.65 -32.71 -7.54
CA PRO A 519 10.00 -33.90 -7.00
C PRO A 519 10.11 -34.09 -5.48
N THR A 520 11.04 -33.40 -4.81
CA THR A 520 11.18 -33.48 -3.35
C THR A 520 10.29 -32.49 -2.59
N VAL A 521 9.64 -31.54 -3.27
CA VAL A 521 8.75 -30.58 -2.63
C VAL A 521 7.52 -31.30 -2.10
N VAL A 522 7.21 -31.10 -0.83
CA VAL A 522 5.96 -31.56 -0.21
C VAL A 522 4.97 -30.39 -0.07
N ASN A 523 3.68 -30.74 -0.01
CA ASN A 523 2.58 -29.79 0.25
C ASN A 523 2.45 -28.60 -0.72
N PHE A 524 2.89 -28.74 -1.97
CA PHE A 524 2.63 -27.74 -2.99
C PHE A 524 1.21 -27.86 -3.53
N THR A 525 0.40 -26.81 -3.37
CA THR A 525 -0.96 -26.76 -3.93
C THR A 525 -0.94 -26.04 -5.26
N ASN A 526 -1.44 -26.70 -6.31
CA ASN A 526 -1.53 -26.15 -7.67
C ASN A 526 -2.93 -26.37 -8.23
N THR A 527 -3.78 -25.35 -8.14
CA THR A 527 -5.21 -25.49 -8.42
C THR A 527 -5.69 -24.42 -9.39
N ASN A 528 -6.45 -24.82 -10.40
CA ASN A 528 -7.16 -23.91 -11.32
C ASN A 528 -6.26 -22.87 -12.03
N ASN A 529 -5.01 -23.24 -12.32
CA ASN A 529 -4.12 -22.40 -13.12
C ASN A 529 -4.32 -22.69 -14.62
N TRP A 530 -4.34 -21.64 -15.42
CA TRP A 530 -4.45 -21.72 -16.88
C TRP A 530 -3.06 -21.87 -17.50
N ILE A 531 -2.86 -22.94 -18.27
CA ILE A 531 -1.59 -23.21 -18.95
C ILE A 531 -1.79 -23.26 -20.47
N THR A 532 -0.70 -23.32 -21.23
CA THR A 532 -0.75 -23.36 -22.71
C THR A 532 -1.66 -24.47 -23.25
N SER A 533 -1.72 -25.63 -22.59
CA SER A 533 -2.59 -26.74 -23.00
C SER A 533 -4.08 -26.51 -22.71
N THR A 534 -4.44 -25.55 -21.86
CA THR A 534 -5.83 -25.13 -21.61
C THR A 534 -6.39 -24.37 -22.82
N GLY A 535 -5.54 -23.64 -23.55
CA GLY A 535 -5.90 -22.88 -24.75
C GLY A 535 -5.40 -21.44 -24.69
N ASP A 536 -5.68 -20.68 -25.75
CA ASP A 536 -5.33 -19.26 -25.84
C ASP A 536 -6.18 -18.43 -24.85
N PRO A 537 -5.56 -17.70 -23.89
CA PRO A 537 -6.25 -16.81 -22.97
C PRO A 537 -6.90 -15.60 -23.66
N LYS A 538 -6.53 -15.26 -24.90
CA LYS A 538 -7.00 -14.09 -25.65
C LYS A 538 -6.71 -12.76 -24.94
N PHE A 539 -5.43 -12.43 -24.84
CA PHE A 539 -4.97 -11.14 -24.31
C PHE A 539 -5.27 -9.97 -25.25
N VAL A 540 -5.46 -8.76 -24.71
CA VAL A 540 -5.74 -7.54 -25.48
C VAL A 540 -4.57 -7.16 -26.39
N ASP A 541 -3.35 -7.12 -25.86
CA ASP A 541 -2.14 -6.78 -26.62
C ASP A 541 -0.93 -7.54 -26.09
N THR A 542 -0.34 -8.40 -26.92
CA THR A 542 0.84 -9.21 -26.57
C THR A 542 2.13 -8.62 -27.12
N ASP A 543 2.13 -7.37 -27.62
CA ASP A 543 3.33 -6.74 -28.15
C ASP A 543 4.38 -6.53 -27.06
N LEU A 544 5.58 -7.02 -27.36
CA LEU A 544 6.78 -6.98 -26.53
C LEU A 544 7.95 -6.31 -27.27
N SER A 545 7.67 -5.62 -28.37
CA SER A 545 8.69 -4.99 -29.19
C SER A 545 9.34 -3.76 -28.53
N ASP A 546 8.65 -3.14 -27.57
CA ASP A 546 9.15 -2.03 -26.75
C ASP A 546 9.22 -2.46 -25.28
N SER A 547 10.44 -2.77 -24.82
CA SER A 547 10.72 -3.17 -23.44
C SER A 547 10.48 -2.05 -22.42
N THR A 548 10.49 -0.80 -22.85
CA THR A 548 10.32 0.39 -21.98
C THR A 548 8.88 0.86 -21.86
N SER A 549 7.97 0.23 -22.61
CA SER A 549 6.57 0.65 -22.65
C SER A 549 5.87 0.35 -21.33
N SER A 550 5.32 1.40 -20.71
CA SER A 550 4.43 1.29 -19.55
C SER A 550 3.04 0.76 -19.90
N THR A 551 2.74 0.53 -21.19
CA THR A 551 1.39 0.16 -21.67
C THR A 551 1.32 -1.16 -22.42
N THR A 552 2.43 -1.65 -23.00
CA THR A 552 2.50 -2.88 -23.81
C THR A 552 3.59 -3.81 -23.29
N PRO A 553 3.33 -5.11 -23.07
CA PRO A 553 2.06 -5.81 -23.34
C PRO A 553 0.93 -5.42 -22.38
N ASN A 554 -0.29 -5.47 -22.89
CA ASN A 554 -1.52 -5.42 -22.11
C ASN A 554 -2.14 -6.82 -22.06
N LEU A 555 -1.87 -7.53 -20.97
CA LEU A 555 -2.31 -8.91 -20.75
C LEU A 555 -3.68 -9.02 -20.04
N SER A 556 -4.51 -7.98 -20.11
CA SER A 556 -5.93 -8.12 -19.77
C SER A 556 -6.65 -9.00 -20.79
N LEU A 557 -7.77 -9.60 -20.37
CA LEU A 557 -8.54 -10.55 -21.17
C LEU A 557 -9.47 -9.84 -22.17
N GLN A 558 -9.71 -10.47 -23.33
CA GLN A 558 -10.76 -10.09 -24.27
C GLN A 558 -12.10 -10.74 -23.91
N SER A 559 -13.23 -10.13 -24.32
CA SER A 559 -14.61 -10.56 -24.00
C SER A 559 -15.01 -12.01 -24.32
N GLY A 560 -14.22 -12.71 -25.15
CA GLY A 560 -14.45 -14.10 -25.53
C GLY A 560 -13.44 -15.06 -24.91
N SER A 561 -12.63 -14.63 -23.95
CA SER A 561 -11.70 -15.49 -23.24
C SER A 561 -12.44 -16.53 -22.41
N GLY A 562 -11.91 -17.75 -22.37
CA GLY A 562 -12.41 -18.79 -21.47
C GLY A 562 -11.89 -18.64 -20.04
N ALA A 563 -10.97 -17.71 -19.78
CA ALA A 563 -10.43 -17.43 -18.46
C ALA A 563 -11.33 -16.49 -17.64
N ILE A 564 -12.31 -15.84 -18.28
CA ILE A 564 -13.29 -14.98 -17.62
C ILE A 564 -14.23 -15.84 -16.76
N ASP A 565 -14.48 -15.43 -15.52
CA ASP A 565 -15.33 -16.12 -14.54
C ASP A 565 -14.96 -17.59 -14.32
N ALA A 566 -13.70 -17.97 -14.62
CA ALA A 566 -13.24 -19.36 -14.59
C ALA A 566 -12.42 -19.69 -13.32
N GLY A 567 -12.20 -18.71 -12.45
CA GLY A 567 -11.46 -18.83 -11.21
C GLY A 567 -12.21 -19.60 -10.12
N THR A 568 -11.48 -20.03 -9.09
CA THR A 568 -12.03 -20.63 -7.87
C THR A 568 -11.82 -19.73 -6.65
N TYR A 569 -12.47 -20.06 -5.54
CA TYR A 569 -12.26 -19.42 -4.25
C TYR A 569 -10.87 -19.66 -3.68
N LEU A 570 -10.43 -18.80 -2.76
CA LEU A 570 -9.09 -18.83 -2.18
C LEU A 570 -9.02 -19.72 -0.93
N THR A 571 -10.04 -19.59 -0.07
CA THR A 571 -10.15 -20.35 1.18
C THR A 571 -11.62 -20.59 1.51
N GLN A 572 -11.92 -21.27 2.61
CA GLN A 572 -13.28 -21.53 3.06
C GLN A 572 -13.42 -21.35 4.57
N ALA A 573 -14.65 -21.10 5.01
CA ALA A 573 -14.98 -21.00 6.43
C ALA A 573 -14.80 -22.34 7.13
N ASN A 574 -14.10 -22.34 8.26
CA ASN A 574 -13.96 -23.47 9.16
C ASN A 574 -14.88 -23.26 10.37
N GLY A 575 -16.12 -23.71 10.23
CA GLY A 575 -17.20 -23.46 11.16
C GLY A 575 -18.26 -22.48 10.62
N SER A 576 -19.46 -22.57 11.20
CA SER A 576 -20.58 -21.68 10.89
C SER A 576 -20.60 -20.45 11.80
N GLY A 577 -21.04 -19.31 11.27
CA GLY A 577 -21.23 -18.08 12.03
C GLY A 577 -22.61 -17.49 11.79
N GLY A 578 -23.33 -17.14 12.86
CA GLY A 578 -24.62 -16.44 12.78
C GLY A 578 -24.48 -15.02 13.33
N ASN A 579 -24.61 -14.01 12.45
CA ASN A 579 -24.42 -12.60 12.79
C ASN A 579 -23.11 -12.34 13.59
N SER A 580 -22.01 -12.92 13.11
CA SER A 580 -20.71 -12.93 13.80
C SER A 580 -19.71 -12.03 13.09
N THR A 581 -18.79 -11.44 13.84
CA THR A 581 -17.59 -10.77 13.31
C THR A 581 -16.34 -11.64 13.36
N THR A 582 -16.40 -12.83 13.98
CA THR A 582 -15.26 -13.76 14.06
C THR A 582 -15.43 -14.86 13.05
N LEU A 583 -14.60 -14.87 12.02
CA LEU A 583 -14.56 -15.84 10.94
C LEU A 583 -13.27 -16.64 11.01
N VAL A 584 -13.36 -17.93 11.37
CA VAL A 584 -12.24 -18.85 11.24
C VAL A 584 -12.25 -19.43 9.83
N VAL A 585 -11.09 -19.45 9.18
CA VAL A 585 -10.92 -19.98 7.82
C VAL A 585 -9.89 -21.11 7.81
N ASP A 586 -9.84 -21.87 6.73
CA ASP A 586 -8.79 -22.89 6.56
C ASP A 586 -7.40 -22.26 6.41
N ASP A 587 -7.35 -21.06 5.81
CA ASP A 587 -6.11 -20.34 5.53
C ASP A 587 -6.39 -18.84 5.39
N ALA A 588 -5.88 -18.04 6.33
CA ALA A 588 -6.05 -16.59 6.34
C ALA A 588 -4.97 -15.85 5.53
N LEU A 589 -3.87 -16.52 5.16
CA LEU A 589 -2.71 -15.90 4.50
C LEU A 589 -2.97 -15.44 3.07
N PHE A 590 -4.16 -15.69 2.52
CA PHE A 590 -4.58 -15.10 1.27
C PHE A 590 -4.89 -13.60 1.37
N PHE A 591 -5.13 -13.08 2.58
CA PHE A 591 -5.61 -11.73 2.81
C PHE A 591 -4.68 -10.93 3.70
N GLN A 592 -4.85 -9.62 3.68
CA GLN A 592 -4.18 -8.69 4.59
C GLN A 592 -5.17 -7.70 5.21
N ASP A 593 -4.87 -7.20 6.40
CA ASP A 593 -5.76 -6.40 7.23
C ASP A 593 -5.46 -4.89 7.22
N GLY A 594 -4.67 -4.43 6.26
CA GLY A 594 -4.31 -3.03 6.07
C GLY A 594 -3.19 -2.55 6.98
N THR A 595 -2.66 -3.41 7.85
CA THR A 595 -1.56 -3.04 8.76
C THR A 595 -0.19 -3.16 8.10
N TRP A 596 -0.11 -3.81 6.95
CA TRP A 596 1.14 -3.96 6.20
C TRP A 596 1.43 -2.66 5.42
N GLY A 597 2.70 -2.33 5.29
CA GLY A 597 3.14 -1.09 4.65
C GLY A 597 2.99 0.14 5.55
N SER A 598 3.05 1.32 4.93
CA SER A 598 3.07 2.61 5.62
C SER A 598 1.68 3.13 5.93
N SER A 599 1.49 3.68 7.14
CA SER A 599 0.29 4.41 7.52
C SER A 599 0.11 5.75 6.80
N LEU A 600 1.15 6.23 6.10
CA LEU A 600 1.04 7.39 5.23
C LEU A 600 0.43 7.04 3.89
N SER A 601 0.55 5.79 3.45
CA SER A 601 0.00 5.31 2.18
C SER A 601 -1.50 5.03 2.28
N ASN A 602 -2.17 4.89 1.15
CA ASN A 602 -3.58 4.50 1.06
C ASN A 602 -3.77 2.97 1.06
N ILE A 603 -2.95 2.24 1.80
CA ILE A 603 -3.18 0.81 2.05
C ILE A 603 -4.38 0.66 2.97
N GLN A 604 -5.31 -0.19 2.58
CA GLN A 604 -6.49 -0.53 3.38
C GLN A 604 -6.62 -2.03 3.51
N ALA A 605 -7.34 -2.48 4.54
CA ALA A 605 -7.70 -3.88 4.71
C ALA A 605 -8.49 -4.40 3.51
N ASP A 606 -8.24 -5.66 3.17
CA ASP A 606 -8.96 -6.33 2.09
C ASP A 606 -10.46 -6.40 2.37
N TYR A 607 -11.26 -6.36 1.31
CA TYR A 607 -12.65 -6.80 1.37
C TYR A 607 -12.72 -8.23 0.87
N ILE A 608 -13.48 -9.07 1.56
CA ILE A 608 -13.73 -10.46 1.17
C ILE A 608 -15.19 -10.68 0.85
N ALA A 609 -15.46 -11.62 -0.05
CA ALA A 609 -16.79 -12.14 -0.32
C ALA A 609 -16.94 -13.52 0.35
N ILE A 610 -18.04 -13.75 1.06
CA ILE A 610 -18.29 -14.98 1.83
C ILE A 610 -19.53 -15.69 1.30
N GLY A 611 -19.31 -16.85 0.69
CA GLY A 611 -20.31 -17.79 0.17
C GLY A 611 -20.95 -17.41 -1.15
N THR A 612 -21.13 -16.13 -1.37
CA THR A 612 -21.50 -15.57 -2.66
C THR A 612 -20.64 -14.36 -2.94
N VAL A 613 -20.31 -14.13 -4.20
CA VAL A 613 -19.49 -12.98 -4.65
C VAL A 613 -20.11 -11.62 -4.29
N SER A 614 -21.43 -11.56 -4.03
CA SER A 614 -22.15 -10.35 -3.61
C SER A 614 -22.21 -10.12 -2.10
N ASN A 615 -21.86 -11.11 -1.28
CA ASN A 615 -21.95 -11.03 0.17
C ASN A 615 -20.59 -10.61 0.75
N THR A 616 -20.33 -9.31 0.75
CA THR A 616 -18.99 -8.76 0.95
C THR A 616 -18.85 -8.02 2.28
N VAL A 617 -17.68 -8.12 2.90
CA VAL A 617 -17.35 -7.44 4.16
C VAL A 617 -15.87 -7.07 4.19
N GLN A 618 -15.53 -5.94 4.82
CA GLN A 618 -14.13 -5.56 5.03
C GLN A 618 -13.53 -6.35 6.20
N ILE A 619 -12.27 -6.74 6.07
CA ILE A 619 -11.47 -7.27 7.17
C ILE A 619 -11.14 -6.13 8.14
N SER A 620 -11.20 -6.41 9.44
CA SER A 620 -10.75 -5.49 10.49
C SER A 620 -9.38 -5.88 11.06
N SER A 621 -9.10 -7.17 11.19
CA SER A 621 -7.81 -7.70 11.66
C SER A 621 -7.67 -9.17 11.28
N ILE A 622 -6.44 -9.67 11.18
CA ILE A 622 -6.17 -11.10 10.97
C ILE A 622 -5.21 -11.63 12.04
N ASP A 623 -5.53 -12.78 12.62
CA ASP A 623 -4.60 -13.61 13.36
C ASP A 623 -4.23 -14.83 12.50
N TYR A 624 -3.07 -14.74 11.83
CA TYR A 624 -2.56 -15.81 10.97
C TYR A 624 -2.21 -17.09 11.74
N SER A 625 -1.93 -17.00 13.05
CA SER A 625 -1.57 -18.19 13.84
C SER A 625 -2.78 -19.08 14.14
N THR A 626 -3.97 -18.50 14.16
CA THR A 626 -5.24 -19.20 14.40
C THR A 626 -6.14 -19.24 13.16
N ASN A 627 -5.71 -18.68 12.03
CA ASN A 627 -6.51 -18.44 10.83
C ASN A 627 -7.85 -17.75 11.14
N THR A 628 -7.83 -16.79 12.08
CA THR A 628 -9.02 -16.04 12.49
C THR A 628 -9.02 -14.66 11.85
N ILE A 629 -10.10 -14.36 11.12
CA ILE A 629 -10.38 -13.05 10.53
C ILE A 629 -11.45 -12.36 11.39
N THR A 630 -11.15 -11.16 11.87
CA THR A 630 -12.14 -10.26 12.45
C THR A 630 -12.74 -9.41 11.33
N LEU A 631 -14.07 -9.39 11.23
CA LEU A 631 -14.82 -8.67 10.21
C LEU A 631 -15.28 -7.31 10.74
N ALA A 632 -15.25 -6.28 9.88
CA ALA A 632 -15.66 -4.92 10.25
C ALA A 632 -17.18 -4.80 10.54
N SER A 633 -17.98 -5.76 10.11
CA SER A 633 -19.41 -5.84 10.42
C SER A 633 -19.86 -7.30 10.49
N PRO A 634 -20.87 -7.63 11.31
CA PRO A 634 -21.32 -9.01 11.47
C PRO A 634 -21.98 -9.54 10.21
N ILE A 635 -21.69 -10.79 9.85
CA ILE A 635 -22.26 -11.48 8.69
C ILE A 635 -22.66 -12.91 9.09
N THR A 636 -23.44 -13.59 8.25
CA THR A 636 -23.89 -14.97 8.50
C THR A 636 -23.37 -15.89 7.40
N TRP A 637 -22.83 -17.05 7.78
CA TRP A 637 -22.29 -18.06 6.87
C TRP A 637 -22.44 -19.46 7.43
N SER A 638 -22.40 -20.44 6.54
CA SER A 638 -22.35 -21.87 6.91
C SER A 638 -20.92 -22.38 6.92
N ASP A 639 -20.69 -23.49 7.58
CA ASP A 639 -19.41 -24.21 7.52
C ASP A 639 -19.05 -24.59 6.07
N ASN A 640 -17.76 -24.60 5.74
CA ASN A 640 -17.18 -24.85 4.41
C ASN A 640 -17.65 -23.89 3.31
N THR A 641 -18.14 -22.70 3.69
CA THR A 641 -18.54 -21.69 2.73
C THR A 641 -17.30 -21.06 2.07
N SER A 642 -17.27 -21.00 0.74
CA SER A 642 -16.18 -20.42 -0.06
C SER A 642 -15.94 -18.93 0.23
N ILE A 643 -14.68 -18.51 0.19
CA ILE A 643 -14.25 -17.13 0.46
C ILE A 643 -13.32 -16.64 -0.66
N TRP A 644 -13.61 -15.45 -1.17
CA TRP A 644 -12.85 -14.79 -2.23
C TRP A 644 -12.35 -13.42 -1.75
N LEU A 645 -11.29 -12.93 -2.39
CA LEU A 645 -10.96 -11.51 -2.32
C LEU A 645 -11.96 -10.73 -3.20
N TYR A 646 -12.55 -9.67 -2.65
CA TYR A 646 -13.50 -8.80 -3.35
C TYR A 646 -12.90 -7.44 -3.70
N LYS A 647 -12.23 -6.78 -2.76
CA LYS A 647 -11.41 -5.58 -3.02
C LYS A 647 -10.01 -5.77 -2.47
N ASP A 648 -9.05 -5.30 -3.23
CA ASP A 648 -7.63 -5.35 -2.90
C ASP A 648 -7.18 -4.23 -1.95
N SER A 649 -5.86 -4.15 -1.72
CA SER A 649 -5.25 -3.19 -0.80
C SER A 649 -5.37 -1.73 -1.26
N ALA A 650 -5.65 -1.51 -2.56
CA ALA A 650 -5.91 -0.19 -3.15
C ALA A 650 -7.40 0.17 -3.18
N GLY A 651 -8.28 -0.73 -2.74
CA GLY A 651 -9.72 -0.56 -2.77
C GLY A 651 -10.38 -0.75 -4.12
N ARG A 652 -9.66 -1.33 -5.07
CA ARG A 652 -10.22 -1.72 -6.37
C ARG A 652 -11.03 -2.99 -6.21
N ILE A 653 -12.15 -3.06 -6.91
CA ILE A 653 -12.93 -4.30 -6.98
C ILE A 653 -12.16 -5.27 -7.87
N VAL A 654 -11.75 -6.41 -7.34
CA VAL A 654 -10.96 -7.44 -8.05
C VAL A 654 -11.73 -8.75 -8.24
N LEU A 655 -13.02 -8.74 -7.92
CA LEU A 655 -13.96 -9.81 -8.17
C LEU A 655 -15.25 -9.22 -8.74
N ARG A 656 -15.51 -9.54 -10.00
CA ARG A 656 -16.73 -9.21 -10.72
C ARG A 656 -17.35 -10.52 -11.21
N GLY A 657 -18.54 -10.41 -11.78
CA GLY A 657 -19.22 -11.58 -12.33
C GLY A 657 -19.64 -12.61 -11.28
N SER A 658 -19.45 -13.88 -11.61
CA SER A 658 -19.88 -15.04 -10.83
C SER A 658 -18.73 -15.76 -10.12
N ALA A 659 -17.49 -15.51 -10.55
CA ALA A 659 -16.25 -16.05 -10.00
C ALA A 659 -15.09 -15.13 -10.45
N PRO A 660 -13.92 -15.16 -9.79
CA PRO A 660 -12.79 -14.35 -10.25
C PRO A 660 -12.33 -14.83 -11.62
N ASP A 661 -11.76 -13.94 -12.43
CA ASP A 661 -11.08 -14.34 -13.64
C ASP A 661 -9.77 -15.06 -13.31
N VAL A 662 -9.35 -15.99 -14.16
CA VAL A 662 -8.01 -16.58 -14.07
C VAL A 662 -7.02 -15.60 -14.71
N GLY A 663 -6.00 -15.17 -13.96
CA GLY A 663 -5.01 -14.18 -14.41
C GLY A 663 -4.99 -12.91 -13.57
N ALA A 664 -4.23 -11.92 -14.05
CA ALA A 664 -3.90 -10.70 -13.31
C ALA A 664 -5.01 -9.64 -13.30
N TYR A 665 -5.98 -9.77 -14.20
CA TYR A 665 -6.99 -8.75 -14.43
C TYR A 665 -8.36 -9.38 -14.47
N GLU A 666 -9.29 -8.74 -13.78
CA GLU A 666 -10.71 -9.01 -13.93
C GLU A 666 -11.25 -8.30 -15.18
N TYR A 667 -12.00 -9.00 -16.01
CA TYR A 667 -12.56 -8.47 -17.24
C TYR A 667 -13.64 -7.42 -16.95
N GLY A 668 -13.58 -6.31 -17.68
CA GLY A 668 -14.53 -5.20 -17.55
C GLY A 668 -14.27 -4.27 -16.37
N ASN A 669 -13.09 -4.36 -15.73
CA ASN A 669 -12.59 -3.37 -14.78
C ASN A 669 -11.99 -2.14 -15.45
#